data_AF-A0A847G5L4-F1
#
_entry.id   AF-A0A847G5L4-F1
#
_cell.length_a   1.000
_cell.length_b   1.000
_cell.length_c   1.000
_cell.angle_alpha   90.00
_cell.angle_beta   90.00
_cell.angle_gamma   90.00
#
_symmetry.space_group_name_H-M   'P 1'
#
loop_
_entity.id
_entity.type
_entity.pdbx_description
1 polymer ?
#
loop_
_entity_poly.entity_id
_entity_poly.type
_entity_poly.pdbx_seq_one_letter_code
_entity_poly.pdbx_strand_id
1 'polypeptide(L)'
;MQFITNGPEIPDSLLHAHEEGQVVFFCGAGISYPAGLPGYEGLVKEIYKRLGTSFNDLEETAMDNGQYDVALNLLEQRIPGQRFAVRKALAQILKPKLRSKGAKEMQMALLQLARNREGALRLVTTNFDRIFEHVIKQTKQSCCVYSAPLLPIPKNNRWNGLVHLHGLLPVSPDESALNHLVLTSGDFGLAYLTEGWGARFVSDLLSNYVVCFVGYSIGDRVLRYIMDALDADRMMGQVTPQAYAFVPCEPGKEKVVEKDWKAKGVTPIIYKIPGGSQDHLVLRDTLRVWAETYRDGILGKERIVVEHALTRPSASTQQDDYVGRMLWALSDDSGLPAKRFAEHNPVPSIEWLSEFSKECFQCQDLNRFGIPSSPPINSTGLRFSLIERPTPYTFAPKMAVVSRQHGSSWDMKMSQIARWLTRHLNNPQLVLWLVKQSGELHENMVRIINEELDYLVSLEREKNKKKLDEIRANAPNSIPDARMRVLWRILLTDRVKVKRNLGIFRWINSFKRDGMNTFLRMELRELLSPMIILKEHFRFRDENETLESQSSLRQLVDCELVLAADDVSIFLRDLVDEKGWQEALPTLMEDFQHLLFDALCLKREIGKANEQEDLSYLDLPSISPHEQNYGFRNWVFLIELLRDAWCAVKKVNPLRAAQTAKEWFQLPFPTFKRLAFFAANQDDFITPEDWVDWLLIDDAWWLWSVETQREIYRLFVLKGKSLSSWSQERLENAILLGPPRRMFRDDIEPDCWQEIVDHSVWRHLAKLEASGLRMGDEARNRLVDLSAAYPFLQLAANESDEFSIWMSGSGDPDFEEKKEITFAPRKRSELVQWLQTTPVDHNPFYNDTWSDTCRNQLSLSLCALYETAQRKIWPKDRWREAFQVWSQEGLVLRSWRYGAPLIQEMPDDVLQEILHSVSWWLREVSETIEKHQDILLNLCKRILNLPLEAGSNIIREEKSL
;
A
#
# COMPACT_ATOMS: atom_id res chain seq x y z
N MET A 1 -13.16 -14.43 -13.76
CA MET A 1 -14.30 -13.61 -13.24
C MET A 1 -15.52 -14.47 -12.92
N GLN A 2 -16.28 -14.18 -11.86
CA GLN A 2 -17.58 -14.81 -11.55
C GLN A 2 -18.75 -13.83 -11.79
N PHE A 3 -19.84 -14.27 -12.42
CA PHE A 3 -21.04 -13.43 -12.64
C PHE A 3 -22.05 -13.46 -11.49
N ILE A 4 -22.06 -14.55 -10.70
CA ILE A 4 -22.95 -14.74 -9.55
C ILE A 4 -22.15 -15.28 -8.38
N THR A 5 -22.65 -15.08 -7.17
CA THR A 5 -22.08 -15.64 -5.94
C THR A 5 -22.02 -17.18 -6.04
N ASN A 6 -20.87 -17.77 -5.74
CA ASN A 6 -20.54 -19.19 -5.89
C ASN A 6 -20.63 -19.73 -7.33
N GLY A 7 -20.66 -18.84 -8.34
CA GLY A 7 -20.64 -19.21 -9.75
C GLY A 7 -19.31 -19.80 -10.21
N PRO A 8 -19.29 -20.48 -11.39
CA PRO A 8 -18.04 -20.82 -12.04
C PRO A 8 -17.19 -19.58 -12.33
N GLU A 9 -15.88 -19.71 -12.17
CA GLU A 9 -14.93 -18.71 -12.60
C GLU A 9 -14.70 -18.83 -14.11
N ILE A 10 -15.24 -17.88 -14.86
CA ILE A 10 -15.09 -17.83 -16.32
C ILE A 10 -13.74 -17.17 -16.64
N PRO A 11 -12.88 -17.82 -17.45
CA PRO A 11 -11.60 -17.26 -17.87
C PRO A 11 -11.78 -15.99 -18.71
N ASP A 12 -10.92 -15.00 -18.48
CA ASP A 12 -10.99 -13.70 -19.17
C ASP A 12 -10.74 -13.83 -20.68
N SER A 13 -9.88 -14.77 -21.08
CA SER A 13 -9.64 -15.15 -22.48
C SER A 13 -10.91 -15.62 -23.20
N LEU A 14 -11.81 -16.33 -22.50
CA LEU A 14 -13.09 -16.76 -23.06
C LEU A 14 -14.08 -15.59 -23.17
N LEU A 15 -14.12 -14.69 -22.18
CA LEU A 15 -14.97 -13.49 -22.22
C LEU A 15 -14.57 -12.57 -23.37
N HIS A 16 -13.27 -12.36 -23.58
CA HIS A 16 -12.79 -11.54 -24.69
C HIS A 16 -13.08 -12.20 -26.05
N ALA A 17 -12.77 -13.49 -26.21
CA ALA A 17 -13.11 -14.21 -27.44
C ALA A 17 -14.61 -14.16 -27.75
N HIS A 18 -15.45 -14.13 -26.71
CA HIS A 18 -16.89 -13.96 -26.83
C HIS A 18 -17.28 -12.55 -27.31
N GLU A 19 -16.67 -11.50 -26.75
CA GLU A 19 -16.86 -10.11 -27.18
C GLU A 19 -16.44 -9.87 -28.64
N GLU A 20 -15.39 -10.55 -29.11
CA GLU A 20 -14.91 -10.54 -30.51
C GLU A 20 -15.74 -11.46 -31.45
N GLY A 21 -16.79 -12.11 -30.93
CA GLY A 21 -17.65 -13.00 -31.69
C GLY A 21 -16.98 -14.28 -32.20
N GLN A 22 -15.84 -14.68 -31.61
CA GLN A 22 -15.07 -15.87 -32.00
C GLN A 22 -15.47 -17.13 -31.24
N VAL A 23 -16.41 -17.03 -30.29
CA VAL A 23 -16.86 -18.17 -29.47
C VAL A 23 -18.04 -18.88 -30.11
N VAL A 24 -17.96 -20.21 -30.13
CA VAL A 24 -19.06 -21.10 -30.49
C VAL A 24 -19.42 -21.96 -29.30
N PHE A 25 -20.70 -21.92 -28.90
CA PHE A 25 -21.22 -22.82 -27.88
C PHE A 25 -21.60 -24.16 -28.52
N PHE A 26 -21.06 -25.23 -27.95
CA PHE A 26 -21.31 -26.61 -28.37
C PHE A 26 -22.12 -27.30 -27.28
N CYS A 27 -23.39 -27.60 -27.57
CA CYS A 27 -24.39 -28.01 -26.59
C CYS A 27 -24.65 -29.51 -26.64
N GLY A 28 -24.73 -30.14 -25.47
CA GLY A 28 -24.98 -31.58 -25.31
C GLY A 28 -26.24 -31.87 -24.50
N ALA A 29 -26.51 -33.14 -24.21
CA ALA A 29 -27.78 -33.57 -23.62
C ALA A 29 -28.07 -32.94 -22.25
N GLY A 30 -27.02 -32.56 -21.49
CA GLY A 30 -27.16 -31.98 -20.15
C GLY A 30 -27.97 -30.68 -20.10
N ILE A 31 -28.00 -29.88 -21.18
CA ILE A 31 -28.81 -28.63 -21.19
C ILE A 31 -30.32 -28.90 -21.25
N SER A 32 -30.72 -30.12 -21.62
CA SER A 32 -32.12 -30.54 -21.79
C SER A 32 -32.69 -31.27 -20.55
N TYR A 33 -31.88 -31.52 -19.52
CA TYR A 33 -32.33 -32.18 -18.28
C TYR A 33 -33.45 -31.44 -17.55
N PRO A 34 -33.45 -30.10 -17.42
CA PRO A 34 -34.57 -29.38 -16.79
C PRO A 34 -35.88 -29.49 -17.57
N ALA A 35 -35.84 -29.86 -18.86
CA ALA A 35 -37.03 -30.15 -19.66
C ALA A 35 -37.53 -31.59 -19.47
N GLY A 36 -36.93 -32.36 -18.55
CA GLY A 36 -37.30 -33.74 -18.22
C GLY A 36 -36.86 -34.76 -19.27
N LEU A 37 -35.87 -34.42 -20.09
CA LEU A 37 -35.28 -35.34 -21.08
C LEU A 37 -34.14 -36.16 -20.45
N PRO A 38 -34.06 -37.48 -20.73
CA PRO A 38 -33.02 -38.33 -20.17
C PRO A 38 -31.66 -38.09 -20.82
N GLY A 39 -30.59 -38.37 -20.09
CA GLY A 39 -29.25 -38.57 -20.65
C GLY A 39 -29.17 -39.83 -21.50
N TYR A 40 -28.02 -40.08 -22.15
CA TYR A 40 -27.92 -41.12 -23.17
C TYR A 40 -28.19 -42.53 -22.63
N GLU A 41 -27.63 -42.88 -21.47
CA GLU A 41 -27.91 -44.14 -20.77
C GLU A 41 -29.40 -44.32 -20.46
N GLY A 42 -30.02 -43.28 -19.90
CA GLY A 42 -31.44 -43.30 -19.53
C GLY A 42 -32.35 -43.43 -20.76
N LEU A 43 -31.96 -42.83 -21.88
CA LEU A 43 -32.64 -42.97 -23.16
C LEU A 43 -32.61 -44.41 -23.65
N VAL A 44 -31.45 -45.09 -23.60
CA VAL A 44 -31.35 -46.51 -23.99
C VAL A 44 -32.25 -47.37 -23.10
N LYS A 45 -32.16 -47.23 -21.78
CA LYS A 45 -33.00 -48.01 -20.84
C LYS A 45 -34.50 -47.82 -21.10
N GLU A 46 -34.94 -46.59 -21.38
CA GLU A 46 -36.34 -46.30 -21.67
C GLU A 46 -36.78 -46.82 -23.05
N ILE A 47 -35.89 -46.85 -24.05
CA ILE A 47 -36.14 -47.49 -25.35
C ILE A 47 -36.41 -48.99 -25.17
N TYR A 48 -35.54 -49.70 -24.44
CA TYR A 48 -35.72 -51.12 -24.14
C TYR A 48 -37.04 -51.40 -23.42
N LYS A 49 -37.35 -50.58 -22.40
CA LYS A 49 -38.61 -50.66 -21.65
C LYS A 49 -39.84 -50.47 -22.53
N ARG A 50 -39.83 -49.50 -23.46
CA ARG A 50 -40.96 -49.24 -24.37
C ARG A 50 -41.15 -50.31 -25.42
N LEU A 51 -40.05 -50.90 -25.89
CA LEU A 51 -40.07 -51.99 -26.85
C LEU A 51 -40.38 -53.34 -26.18
N GLY A 52 -40.46 -53.39 -24.84
CA GLY A 52 -40.84 -54.57 -24.08
C GLY A 52 -39.78 -55.67 -24.12
N THR A 53 -38.50 -55.32 -24.29
CA THR A 53 -37.38 -56.27 -24.41
C THR A 53 -36.33 -56.04 -23.33
N SER A 54 -35.63 -57.11 -22.93
CA SER A 54 -34.45 -57.06 -22.08
C SER A 54 -33.16 -57.03 -22.90
N PHE A 55 -32.06 -56.67 -22.24
CA PHE A 55 -30.71 -56.78 -22.77
C PHE A 55 -30.33 -58.26 -22.94
N ASN A 56 -29.61 -58.59 -24.01
CA ASN A 56 -28.88 -59.85 -24.17
C ASN A 56 -27.46 -59.72 -23.58
N ASP A 57 -26.75 -60.83 -23.34
CA ASP A 57 -25.40 -60.84 -22.73
C ASP A 57 -24.40 -59.84 -23.37
N LEU A 58 -24.42 -59.72 -24.71
CA LEU A 58 -23.57 -58.77 -25.44
C LEU A 58 -24.02 -57.30 -25.28
N GLU A 59 -25.33 -57.07 -25.21
CA GLU A 59 -25.90 -55.73 -25.01
C GLU A 59 -25.69 -55.28 -23.56
N GLU A 60 -25.79 -56.19 -22.59
CA GLU A 60 -25.50 -55.94 -21.17
C GLU A 60 -24.03 -55.60 -20.96
N THR A 61 -23.12 -56.36 -21.56
CA THR A 61 -21.67 -56.03 -21.57
C THR A 61 -21.41 -54.65 -22.20
N ALA A 62 -22.12 -54.30 -23.27
CA ALA A 62 -21.98 -52.98 -23.89
C ALA A 62 -22.52 -51.85 -23.00
N MET A 63 -23.62 -52.07 -22.29
CA MET A 63 -24.18 -51.12 -21.33
C MET A 63 -23.23 -50.89 -20.14
N ASP A 64 -22.66 -51.96 -19.57
CA ASP A 64 -21.73 -51.87 -18.44
C ASP A 64 -20.44 -51.12 -18.79
N ASN A 65 -19.99 -51.23 -20.05
CA ASN A 65 -18.83 -50.50 -20.56
C ASN A 65 -19.17 -49.06 -21.03
N GLY A 66 -20.41 -48.59 -20.85
CA GLY A 66 -20.86 -47.27 -21.30
C GLY A 66 -20.94 -47.10 -22.83
N GLN A 67 -20.98 -48.21 -23.57
CA GLN A 67 -21.04 -48.25 -25.04
C GLN A 67 -22.50 -48.30 -25.54
N TYR A 68 -23.28 -47.31 -25.13
CA TYR A 68 -24.72 -47.22 -25.36
C TYR A 68 -25.12 -47.26 -26.86
N ASP A 69 -24.29 -46.72 -27.73
CA ASP A 69 -24.52 -46.71 -29.17
C ASP A 69 -24.30 -48.08 -29.83
N VAL A 70 -23.42 -48.91 -29.25
CA VAL A 70 -23.22 -50.31 -29.67
C VAL A 70 -24.42 -51.15 -29.24
N ALA A 71 -24.91 -50.94 -28.00
CA ALA A 71 -26.11 -51.61 -27.50
C ALA A 71 -27.35 -51.30 -28.35
N LEU A 72 -27.50 -50.05 -28.81
CA LEU A 72 -28.57 -49.68 -29.74
C LEU A 72 -28.37 -50.26 -31.15
N ASN A 73 -27.13 -50.33 -31.66
CA ASN A 73 -26.84 -50.94 -32.96
C ASN A 73 -27.23 -52.43 -32.99
N LEU A 74 -26.93 -53.17 -31.92
CA LEU A 74 -27.34 -54.58 -31.78
C LEU A 74 -28.87 -54.72 -31.69
N LEU A 75 -29.53 -53.82 -30.95
CA LEU A 75 -30.98 -53.80 -30.85
C LEU A 75 -31.67 -53.55 -32.20
N GLU A 76 -31.17 -52.58 -33.00
CA GLU A 76 -31.70 -52.27 -34.33
C GLU A 76 -31.63 -53.47 -35.29
N GLN A 77 -30.64 -54.36 -35.13
CA GLN A 77 -30.46 -55.54 -35.99
C GLN A 77 -31.39 -56.71 -35.60
N ARG A 78 -31.81 -56.77 -34.33
CA ARG A 78 -32.53 -57.92 -33.75
C ARG A 78 -34.06 -57.76 -33.76
N ILE A 79 -34.57 -56.55 -33.59
CA ILE A 79 -36.01 -56.34 -33.30
C ILE A 79 -36.88 -56.33 -34.57
N PRO A 80 -38.15 -56.82 -34.52
CA PRO A 80 -39.09 -56.66 -35.62
C PRO A 80 -39.36 -55.16 -35.92
N GLY A 81 -39.19 -54.75 -37.17
CA GLY A 81 -39.21 -53.33 -37.57
C GLY A 81 -37.86 -52.61 -37.48
N GLN A 82 -36.81 -53.33 -37.08
CA GLN A 82 -35.39 -52.95 -37.16
C GLN A 82 -35.13 -51.49 -36.70
N ARG A 83 -34.38 -50.72 -37.50
CA ARG A 83 -34.01 -49.31 -37.28
C ARG A 83 -35.22 -48.39 -37.07
N PHE A 84 -36.31 -48.59 -37.80
CA PHE A 84 -37.49 -47.71 -37.72
C PHE A 84 -38.22 -47.84 -36.37
N ALA A 85 -38.38 -49.07 -35.86
CA ALA A 85 -39.06 -49.31 -34.58
C ALA A 85 -38.34 -48.63 -33.40
N VAL A 86 -37.01 -48.75 -33.34
CA VAL A 86 -36.15 -48.14 -32.31
C VAL A 86 -36.22 -46.61 -32.38
N ARG A 87 -36.11 -46.03 -33.58
CA ARG A 87 -36.14 -44.56 -33.77
C ARG A 87 -37.51 -43.94 -33.53
N LYS A 88 -38.58 -44.67 -33.83
CA LYS A 88 -39.95 -44.26 -33.49
C LYS A 88 -40.15 -44.24 -31.97
N ALA A 89 -39.60 -45.21 -31.24
CA ALA A 89 -39.63 -45.20 -29.78
C ALA A 89 -38.83 -44.01 -29.21
N LEU A 90 -37.65 -43.72 -29.76
CA LEU A 90 -36.85 -42.54 -29.42
C LEU A 90 -37.62 -41.23 -29.59
N ALA A 91 -38.29 -41.03 -30.73
CA ALA A 91 -39.10 -39.82 -30.99
C ALA A 91 -40.29 -39.67 -30.01
N GLN A 92 -40.79 -40.77 -29.44
CA GLN A 92 -41.84 -40.75 -28.44
C GLN A 92 -41.32 -40.41 -27.03
N ILE A 93 -40.11 -40.83 -26.70
CA ILE A 93 -39.45 -40.57 -25.41
C ILE A 93 -38.99 -39.11 -25.33
N LEU A 94 -38.39 -38.60 -26.41
CA LEU A 94 -37.78 -37.26 -26.47
C LEU A 94 -38.83 -36.14 -26.67
N LYS A 95 -39.86 -36.12 -25.83
CA LYS A 95 -40.88 -35.05 -25.78
C LYS A 95 -40.60 -34.12 -24.58
N PRO A 96 -40.08 -32.91 -24.82
CA PRO A 96 -39.69 -32.01 -23.73
C PRO A 96 -40.90 -31.47 -22.96
N LYS A 97 -40.81 -31.45 -21.63
CA LYS A 97 -41.79 -30.84 -20.73
C LYS A 97 -41.56 -29.33 -20.63
N LEU A 98 -41.90 -28.60 -21.70
CA LEU A 98 -41.65 -27.16 -21.87
C LEU A 98 -42.30 -26.23 -20.83
N ARG A 99 -43.26 -26.72 -20.04
CA ARG A 99 -43.94 -25.96 -18.97
C ARG A 99 -43.23 -26.05 -17.62
N SER A 100 -42.20 -26.90 -17.49
CA SER A 100 -41.45 -27.05 -16.25
C SER A 100 -40.58 -25.82 -15.98
N LYS A 101 -40.39 -25.47 -14.71
CA LYS A 101 -39.55 -24.32 -14.32
C LYS A 101 -38.11 -24.53 -14.79
N GLY A 102 -37.52 -23.54 -15.47
CA GLY A 102 -36.15 -23.64 -15.98
C GLY A 102 -35.97 -24.44 -17.28
N ALA A 103 -37.02 -25.04 -17.85
CA ALA A 103 -36.93 -25.92 -19.03
C ALA A 103 -36.42 -25.24 -20.31
N LYS A 104 -36.47 -23.90 -20.38
CA LYS A 104 -36.08 -23.09 -21.55
C LYS A 104 -34.97 -22.09 -21.27
N GLU A 105 -34.63 -21.88 -19.99
CA GLU A 105 -33.78 -20.75 -19.57
C GLU A 105 -32.34 -20.89 -20.08
N MET A 106 -31.76 -22.10 -20.04
CA MET A 106 -30.42 -22.34 -20.60
C MET A 106 -30.40 -22.13 -22.12
N GLN A 107 -31.41 -22.60 -22.83
CA GLN A 107 -31.52 -22.44 -24.29
C GLN A 107 -31.70 -20.98 -24.67
N MET A 108 -32.48 -20.21 -23.90
CA MET A 108 -32.62 -18.77 -24.08
C MET A 108 -31.29 -18.03 -23.85
N ALA A 109 -30.56 -18.36 -22.78
CA ALA A 109 -29.26 -17.77 -22.49
C ALA A 109 -28.22 -18.11 -23.57
N LEU A 110 -28.13 -19.37 -23.98
CA LEU A 110 -27.18 -19.82 -25.01
C LEU A 110 -27.48 -19.24 -26.39
N LEU A 111 -28.76 -19.10 -26.78
CA LEU A 111 -29.13 -18.41 -28.03
C LEU A 111 -28.74 -16.93 -28.02
N GLN A 112 -28.76 -16.29 -26.85
CA GLN A 112 -28.32 -14.91 -26.69
C GLN A 112 -26.79 -14.80 -26.74
N LEU A 113 -26.08 -15.66 -26.00
CA LEU A 113 -24.62 -15.68 -25.96
C LEU A 113 -24.00 -16.09 -27.30
N ALA A 114 -24.62 -17.02 -28.03
CA ALA A 114 -24.12 -17.47 -29.33
C ALA A 114 -24.28 -16.47 -30.47
N ARG A 115 -24.82 -15.26 -30.19
CA ARG A 115 -24.92 -14.18 -31.19
C ARG A 115 -23.74 -13.22 -31.04
N ASN A 116 -23.08 -12.92 -32.14
CA ASN A 116 -22.10 -11.84 -32.17
C ASN A 116 -22.81 -10.47 -32.19
N ARG A 117 -22.04 -9.37 -32.09
CA ARG A 117 -22.57 -7.99 -32.14
C ARG A 117 -23.29 -7.65 -33.45
N GLU A 118 -22.95 -8.34 -34.55
CA GLU A 118 -23.59 -8.20 -35.87
C GLU A 118 -24.92 -8.99 -35.98
N GLY A 119 -25.28 -9.74 -34.93
CA GLY A 119 -26.49 -10.54 -34.85
C GLY A 119 -26.40 -11.94 -35.48
N ALA A 120 -25.23 -12.33 -36.00
CA ALA A 120 -24.98 -13.67 -36.53
C ALA A 120 -24.97 -14.71 -35.41
N LEU A 121 -25.75 -15.77 -35.56
CA LEU A 121 -25.87 -16.87 -34.61
C LEU A 121 -24.88 -17.98 -34.94
N ARG A 122 -24.09 -18.41 -33.96
CA ARG A 122 -23.13 -19.53 -34.10
C ARG A 122 -23.30 -20.50 -32.94
N LEU A 123 -24.18 -21.47 -33.13
CA LEU A 123 -24.57 -22.43 -32.08
C LEU A 123 -24.60 -23.83 -32.67
N VAL A 124 -23.97 -24.79 -31.99
CA VAL A 124 -23.97 -26.20 -32.36
C VAL A 124 -24.61 -27.01 -31.25
N THR A 125 -25.45 -27.98 -31.61
CA THR A 125 -26.06 -28.92 -30.68
C THR A 125 -26.00 -30.34 -31.23
N THR A 126 -25.82 -31.31 -30.34
CA THR A 126 -25.98 -32.74 -30.65
C THR A 126 -27.35 -33.27 -30.23
N ASN A 127 -28.16 -32.43 -29.58
CA ASN A 127 -29.48 -32.81 -29.12
C ASN A 127 -30.47 -32.88 -30.29
N PHE A 128 -31.27 -33.94 -30.30
CA PHE A 128 -32.32 -34.13 -31.31
C PHE A 128 -33.61 -33.35 -31.00
N ASP A 129 -33.75 -32.85 -29.76
CA ASP A 129 -34.96 -32.16 -29.30
C ASP A 129 -35.16 -30.80 -29.99
N ARG A 130 -36.40 -30.29 -29.89
CA ARG A 130 -36.83 -29.03 -30.53
C ARG A 130 -36.91 -27.84 -29.59
N ILE A 131 -36.21 -27.86 -28.45
CA ILE A 131 -36.34 -26.79 -27.44
C ILE A 131 -35.81 -25.47 -28.00
N PHE A 132 -34.67 -25.49 -28.71
CA PHE A 132 -34.11 -24.28 -29.32
C PHE A 132 -35.07 -23.66 -30.34
N GLU A 133 -35.66 -24.45 -31.23
CA GLU A 133 -36.60 -23.98 -32.24
C GLU A 133 -37.90 -23.45 -31.63
N HIS A 134 -38.34 -24.06 -30.52
CA HIS A 134 -39.47 -23.54 -29.78
C HIS A 134 -39.14 -22.15 -29.18
N VAL A 135 -37.95 -21.98 -28.60
CA VAL A 135 -37.50 -20.68 -28.06
C VAL A 135 -37.31 -19.64 -29.17
N ILE A 136 -36.70 -20.01 -30.30
CA ILE A 136 -36.53 -19.16 -31.49
C ILE A 136 -37.90 -18.66 -31.99
N LYS A 137 -38.87 -19.56 -32.13
CA LYS A 137 -40.25 -19.20 -32.54
C LYS A 137 -40.94 -18.31 -31.52
N GLN A 138 -40.82 -18.62 -30.22
CA GLN A 138 -41.43 -17.85 -29.14
C GLN A 138 -40.88 -16.42 -29.08
N THR A 139 -39.58 -16.27 -29.30
CA THR A 139 -38.87 -14.97 -29.28
C THR A 139 -38.93 -14.23 -30.62
N LYS A 140 -39.61 -14.78 -31.63
CA LYS A 140 -39.71 -14.24 -33.00
C LYS A 140 -38.36 -13.94 -33.66
N GLN A 141 -37.35 -14.75 -33.34
CA GLN A 141 -36.03 -14.60 -33.93
C GLN A 141 -35.98 -15.26 -35.31
N SER A 142 -35.38 -14.58 -36.29
CA SER A 142 -35.00 -15.20 -37.57
C SER A 142 -33.64 -15.88 -37.42
N CYS A 143 -33.57 -17.19 -37.66
CA CYS A 143 -32.30 -17.91 -37.81
C CYS A 143 -32.45 -19.11 -38.75
N CYS A 144 -31.38 -19.41 -39.49
CA CYS A 144 -31.29 -20.64 -40.25
C CYS A 144 -31.05 -21.83 -39.29
N VAL A 145 -31.71 -22.95 -39.55
CA VAL A 145 -31.47 -24.21 -38.85
C VAL A 145 -30.90 -25.20 -39.85
N TYR A 146 -29.69 -25.69 -39.56
CA TYR A 146 -28.99 -26.70 -40.33
C TYR A 146 -29.03 -28.03 -39.58
N SER A 147 -29.25 -29.12 -40.28
CA SER A 147 -29.30 -30.46 -39.71
C SER A 147 -28.45 -31.38 -40.55
N ALA A 148 -27.67 -32.25 -39.90
CA ALA A 148 -26.95 -33.31 -40.59
C ALA A 148 -27.89 -34.12 -41.52
N PRO A 149 -27.39 -34.56 -42.70
CA PRO A 149 -26.01 -34.43 -43.19
C PRO A 149 -25.70 -33.07 -43.87
N LEU A 150 -26.68 -32.17 -44.01
CA LEU A 150 -26.53 -30.88 -44.70
C LEU A 150 -26.01 -29.79 -43.75
N LEU A 151 -24.69 -29.81 -43.52
CA LEU A 151 -24.01 -28.88 -42.61
C LEU A 151 -23.38 -27.69 -43.35
N PRO A 152 -23.35 -26.49 -42.74
CA PRO A 152 -22.63 -25.34 -43.30
C PRO A 152 -21.12 -25.50 -43.10
N ILE A 153 -20.33 -24.75 -43.87
CA ILE A 153 -18.88 -24.65 -43.63
C ILE A 153 -18.66 -23.62 -42.52
N PRO A 154 -18.05 -23.99 -41.37
CA PRO A 154 -17.91 -23.10 -40.22
C PRO A 154 -16.78 -22.07 -40.46
N LYS A 155 -17.09 -21.06 -41.27
CA LYS A 155 -16.25 -19.89 -41.57
C LYS A 155 -17.06 -18.61 -41.39
N ASN A 156 -16.40 -17.52 -40.99
CA ASN A 156 -17.05 -16.27 -40.57
C ASN A 156 -18.13 -15.74 -41.53
N ASN A 157 -17.91 -15.85 -42.85
CA ASN A 157 -18.81 -15.31 -43.86
C ASN A 157 -19.81 -16.34 -44.43
N ARG A 158 -19.80 -17.58 -43.94
CA ARG A 158 -20.55 -18.70 -44.54
C ARG A 158 -21.50 -19.41 -43.57
N TRP A 159 -21.46 -19.08 -42.29
CA TRP A 159 -22.29 -19.71 -41.28
C TRP A 159 -22.97 -18.67 -40.38
N ASN A 160 -24.30 -18.73 -40.37
CA ASN A 160 -25.17 -17.97 -39.48
C ASN A 160 -26.43 -18.81 -39.20
N GLY A 161 -26.44 -19.53 -38.08
CA GLY A 161 -27.57 -20.37 -37.69
C GLY A 161 -27.23 -21.43 -36.65
N LEU A 162 -28.28 -22.13 -36.22
CA LEU A 162 -28.20 -23.28 -35.34
C LEU A 162 -27.87 -24.53 -36.14
N VAL A 163 -26.88 -25.32 -35.68
CA VAL A 163 -26.48 -26.58 -36.31
C VAL A 163 -26.83 -27.75 -35.41
N HIS A 164 -27.65 -28.68 -35.90
CA HIS A 164 -27.90 -29.99 -35.30
C HIS A 164 -26.94 -31.02 -35.90
N LEU A 165 -25.82 -31.25 -35.22
CA LEU A 165 -24.75 -32.10 -35.71
C LEU A 165 -25.16 -33.58 -35.82
N HIS A 166 -26.03 -34.06 -34.93
CA HIS A 166 -26.52 -35.45 -34.97
C HIS A 166 -27.92 -35.57 -35.57
N GLY A 167 -28.41 -34.51 -36.19
CA GLY A 167 -29.74 -34.46 -36.79
C GLY A 167 -30.80 -33.91 -35.85
N LEU A 168 -31.96 -33.62 -36.42
CA LEU A 168 -33.08 -32.97 -35.77
C LEU A 168 -34.33 -33.85 -35.84
N LEU A 169 -35.04 -34.05 -34.73
CA LEU A 169 -36.31 -34.79 -34.75
C LEU A 169 -37.33 -34.12 -35.69
N PRO A 170 -37.93 -34.84 -36.65
CA PRO A 170 -38.95 -34.28 -37.51
C PRO A 170 -40.24 -34.01 -36.73
N VAL A 171 -41.06 -33.04 -37.19
CA VAL A 171 -42.36 -32.73 -36.57
C VAL A 171 -43.33 -33.92 -36.69
N SER A 172 -43.24 -34.62 -37.82
CA SER A 172 -43.92 -35.88 -38.10
C SER A 172 -42.86 -36.96 -38.35
N PRO A 173 -42.78 -38.04 -37.53
CA PRO A 173 -41.77 -39.07 -37.68
C PRO A 173 -42.00 -39.91 -38.93
N ASP A 174 -41.27 -39.60 -40.00
CA ASP A 174 -41.12 -40.41 -41.20
C ASP A 174 -39.82 -41.24 -41.15
N GLU A 175 -39.81 -42.37 -41.85
CA GLU A 175 -38.69 -43.30 -41.83
C GLU A 175 -37.39 -42.69 -42.39
N SER A 176 -37.49 -41.90 -43.46
CA SER A 176 -36.34 -41.26 -44.09
C SER A 176 -35.71 -40.19 -43.19
N ALA A 177 -36.50 -39.28 -42.60
CA ALA A 177 -35.94 -38.24 -41.73
C ALA A 177 -35.40 -38.80 -40.41
N LEU A 178 -36.03 -39.85 -39.85
CA LEU A 178 -35.48 -40.52 -38.68
C LEU A 178 -34.15 -41.20 -38.98
N ASN A 179 -33.92 -41.69 -40.19
CA ASN A 179 -32.67 -42.31 -40.60
C ASN A 179 -31.48 -41.34 -40.66
N HIS A 180 -31.72 -40.02 -40.73
CA HIS A 180 -30.66 -39.01 -40.67
C HIS A 180 -30.12 -38.75 -39.25
N LEU A 181 -30.75 -39.30 -38.21
CA LEU A 181 -30.27 -39.16 -36.83
C LEU A 181 -29.01 -40.02 -36.61
N VAL A 182 -28.00 -39.46 -35.96
CA VAL A 182 -26.80 -40.18 -35.53
C VAL A 182 -27.02 -40.73 -34.13
N LEU A 183 -27.34 -42.02 -34.04
CA LEU A 183 -27.70 -42.67 -32.78
C LEU A 183 -26.82 -43.89 -32.50
N THR A 184 -26.64 -44.77 -33.49
CA THR A 184 -25.96 -46.05 -33.28
C THR A 184 -24.49 -46.00 -33.68
N SER A 185 -23.71 -47.01 -33.28
CA SER A 185 -22.30 -47.11 -33.67
C SER A 185 -22.10 -47.09 -35.19
N GLY A 186 -23.05 -47.64 -35.95
CA GLY A 186 -23.06 -47.57 -37.42
C GLY A 186 -23.22 -46.14 -37.94
N ASP A 187 -24.10 -45.33 -37.32
CA ASP A 187 -24.28 -43.93 -37.71
C ASP A 187 -23.07 -43.07 -37.36
N PHE A 188 -22.45 -43.29 -36.20
CA PHE A 188 -21.21 -42.61 -35.83
C PHE A 188 -20.09 -42.94 -36.82
N GLY A 189 -20.00 -44.20 -37.26
CA GLY A 189 -19.08 -44.62 -38.32
C GLY A 189 -19.34 -43.89 -39.63
N LEU A 190 -20.61 -43.78 -40.04
CA LEU A 190 -21.00 -43.05 -41.26
C LEU A 190 -20.60 -41.56 -41.16
N ALA A 191 -20.97 -40.91 -40.06
CA ALA A 191 -20.79 -39.47 -39.85
C ALA A 191 -19.33 -39.02 -39.73
N TYR A 192 -18.50 -39.79 -39.00
CA TYR A 192 -17.14 -39.38 -38.66
C TYR A 192 -16.05 -40.11 -39.45
N LEU A 193 -16.32 -41.30 -40.00
CA LEU A 193 -15.30 -42.12 -40.68
C LEU A 193 -15.57 -42.27 -42.18
N THR A 194 -16.76 -42.73 -42.57
CA THR A 194 -17.04 -43.12 -43.96
C THR A 194 -17.43 -41.92 -44.84
N GLU A 195 -18.51 -41.21 -44.51
CA GLU A 195 -18.93 -40.00 -45.24
C GLU A 195 -18.18 -38.76 -44.72
N GLY A 196 -17.79 -38.79 -43.44
CA GLY A 196 -16.88 -37.82 -42.84
C GLY A 196 -17.42 -36.40 -42.71
N TRP A 197 -18.72 -36.17 -42.94
CA TRP A 197 -19.32 -34.83 -42.82
C TRP A 197 -19.22 -34.29 -41.39
N GLY A 198 -19.32 -35.16 -40.37
CA GLY A 198 -19.22 -34.77 -38.95
C GLY A 198 -17.79 -34.43 -38.57
N ALA A 199 -16.83 -35.24 -39.00
CA ALA A 199 -15.40 -35.00 -38.76
C ALA A 199 -14.92 -33.70 -39.41
N ARG A 200 -15.28 -33.46 -40.68
CA ARG A 200 -14.91 -32.23 -41.41
C ARG A 200 -15.49 -30.99 -40.74
N PHE A 201 -16.78 -31.01 -40.36
CA PHE A 201 -17.41 -29.89 -39.69
C PHE A 201 -16.71 -29.54 -38.37
N VAL A 202 -16.39 -30.54 -37.55
CA VAL A 202 -15.73 -30.29 -36.25
C VAL A 202 -14.29 -29.80 -36.42
N SER A 203 -13.49 -30.39 -37.31
CA SER A 203 -12.11 -29.93 -37.57
C SER A 203 -12.09 -28.49 -38.08
N ASP A 204 -12.94 -28.14 -39.04
CA ASP A 204 -13.07 -26.75 -39.52
C ASP A 204 -13.57 -25.82 -38.40
N LEU A 205 -14.50 -26.28 -37.54
CA LEU A 205 -15.02 -25.47 -36.43
C LEU A 205 -13.91 -25.11 -35.45
N LEU A 206 -13.14 -26.11 -35.02
CA LEU A 206 -12.08 -25.94 -34.03
C LEU A 206 -10.91 -25.14 -34.58
N SER A 207 -10.62 -25.23 -35.87
CA SER A 207 -9.57 -24.43 -36.52
C SER A 207 -9.90 -22.94 -36.61
N ASN A 208 -11.19 -22.59 -36.65
CA ASN A 208 -11.64 -21.21 -36.89
C ASN A 208 -12.24 -20.52 -35.65
N TYR A 209 -12.65 -21.27 -34.62
CA TYR A 209 -13.39 -20.73 -33.47
C TYR A 209 -12.91 -21.29 -32.13
N VAL A 210 -13.08 -20.48 -31.09
CA VAL A 210 -12.98 -20.92 -29.69
C VAL A 210 -14.25 -21.68 -29.34
N VAL A 211 -14.14 -22.95 -28.97
CA VAL A 211 -15.31 -23.80 -28.68
C VAL A 211 -15.55 -23.91 -27.18
N CYS A 212 -16.78 -23.67 -26.74
CA CYS A 212 -17.22 -23.80 -25.35
C CYS A 212 -18.28 -24.91 -25.22
N PHE A 213 -17.91 -26.04 -24.61
CA PHE A 213 -18.80 -27.17 -24.38
C PHE A 213 -19.71 -26.94 -23.17
N VAL A 214 -21.02 -27.16 -23.35
CA VAL A 214 -22.03 -27.02 -22.31
C VAL A 214 -22.92 -28.26 -22.29
N GLY A 215 -23.03 -28.92 -21.13
CA GLY A 215 -23.86 -30.11 -20.95
C GLY A 215 -23.26 -31.40 -21.50
N TYR A 216 -21.92 -31.49 -21.52
CA TYR A 216 -21.16 -32.69 -21.89
C TYR A 216 -20.53 -33.37 -20.66
N SER A 217 -20.44 -34.69 -20.73
CA SER A 217 -19.64 -35.53 -19.83
C SER A 217 -18.32 -35.92 -20.49
N ILE A 218 -17.30 -36.17 -19.68
CA ILE A 218 -15.99 -36.64 -20.17
C ILE A 218 -16.08 -37.99 -20.89
N GLY A 219 -17.12 -38.78 -20.60
CA GLY A 219 -17.41 -40.07 -21.21
C GLY A 219 -18.19 -40.00 -22.53
N ASP A 220 -18.64 -38.82 -22.97
CA ASP A 220 -19.45 -38.71 -24.18
C ASP A 220 -18.66 -39.12 -25.43
N ARG A 221 -19.25 -40.03 -26.22
CA ARG A 221 -18.61 -40.60 -27.41
C ARG A 221 -18.26 -39.54 -28.47
N VAL A 222 -19.09 -38.52 -28.57
CA VAL A 222 -18.89 -37.37 -29.46
C VAL A 222 -17.60 -36.65 -29.10
N LEU A 223 -17.39 -36.37 -27.81
CA LEU A 223 -16.24 -35.66 -27.32
C LEU A 223 -14.95 -36.40 -27.69
N ARG A 224 -14.94 -37.73 -27.62
CA ARG A 224 -13.79 -38.56 -28.05
C ARG A 224 -13.37 -38.25 -29.49
N TYR A 225 -14.29 -38.30 -30.45
CA TYR A 225 -13.98 -38.01 -31.86
C TYR A 225 -13.52 -36.57 -32.07
N ILE A 226 -14.06 -35.61 -31.31
CA ILE A 226 -13.64 -34.21 -31.36
C ILE A 226 -12.20 -34.05 -30.84
N MET A 227 -11.86 -34.73 -29.74
CA MET A 227 -10.51 -34.68 -29.16
C MET A 227 -9.48 -35.39 -30.03
N ASP A 228 -9.82 -36.56 -30.60
CA ASP A 228 -8.95 -37.28 -31.53
C ASP A 228 -8.64 -36.40 -32.77
N ALA A 229 -9.62 -35.62 -33.24
CA ALA A 229 -9.40 -34.65 -34.32
C ALA A 229 -8.48 -33.48 -33.90
N LEU A 230 -8.66 -32.94 -32.69
CA LEU A 230 -7.79 -31.89 -32.14
C LEU A 230 -6.33 -32.35 -32.00
N ASP A 231 -6.12 -33.55 -31.46
CA ASP A 231 -4.79 -34.10 -31.25
C ASP A 231 -4.10 -34.40 -32.58
N ALA A 232 -4.85 -34.87 -33.59
CA ALA A 232 -4.35 -35.05 -34.94
C ALA A 232 -3.89 -33.73 -35.59
N ASP A 233 -4.68 -32.66 -35.48
CA ASP A 233 -4.34 -31.34 -36.04
C ASP A 233 -3.11 -30.71 -35.33
N ARG A 234 -2.98 -30.92 -34.01
CA ARG A 234 -1.79 -30.52 -33.22
C ARG A 234 -0.53 -31.27 -33.64
N MET A 235 -0.62 -32.58 -33.91
CA MET A 235 0.51 -33.36 -34.42
C MET A 235 1.00 -32.86 -35.80
N MET A 236 0.11 -32.26 -36.60
CA MET A 236 0.45 -31.63 -37.88
C MET A 236 0.98 -30.19 -37.75
N GLY A 237 1.21 -29.68 -36.54
CA GLY A 237 1.78 -28.36 -36.28
C GLY A 237 0.81 -27.19 -36.49
N GLN A 238 -0.50 -27.45 -36.56
CA GLN A 238 -1.49 -26.38 -36.63
C GLN A 238 -1.74 -25.76 -35.25
N VAL A 239 -1.79 -24.42 -35.19
CA VAL A 239 -2.19 -23.69 -33.99
C VAL A 239 -3.71 -23.82 -33.85
N THR A 240 -4.16 -24.70 -32.96
CA THR A 240 -5.59 -24.88 -32.69
C THR A 240 -6.06 -23.90 -31.61
N PRO A 241 -7.13 -23.11 -31.86
CA PRO A 241 -7.84 -22.34 -30.84
C PRO A 241 -8.15 -23.14 -29.57
N GLN A 242 -8.17 -22.45 -28.43
CA GLN A 242 -8.42 -23.07 -27.13
C GLN A 242 -9.87 -23.56 -27.00
N ALA A 243 -10.07 -24.71 -26.37
CA ALA A 243 -11.40 -25.26 -26.06
C ALA A 243 -11.69 -25.18 -24.56
N TYR A 244 -12.94 -24.84 -24.21
CA TYR A 244 -13.42 -24.73 -22.84
C TYR A 244 -14.61 -25.66 -22.60
N ALA A 245 -14.81 -26.13 -21.38
CA ALA A 245 -16.00 -26.92 -21.03
C ALA A 245 -16.52 -26.55 -19.64
N PHE A 246 -17.83 -26.33 -19.49
CA PHE A 246 -18.45 -26.19 -18.17
C PHE A 246 -18.65 -27.56 -17.53
N VAL A 247 -17.96 -27.82 -16.41
CA VAL A 247 -17.92 -29.14 -15.78
C VAL A 247 -18.46 -29.11 -14.35
N PRO A 248 -19.46 -29.94 -14.01
CA PRO A 248 -19.91 -30.07 -12.63
C PRO A 248 -18.86 -30.80 -11.79
N CYS A 249 -18.63 -30.34 -10.56
CA CYS A 249 -17.72 -31.00 -9.63
C CYS A 249 -18.34 -31.12 -8.23
N GLU A 250 -18.16 -32.30 -7.62
CA GLU A 250 -18.47 -32.53 -6.22
C GLU A 250 -17.35 -31.93 -5.33
N PRO A 251 -17.67 -31.42 -4.14
CA PRO A 251 -16.68 -30.87 -3.22
C PRO A 251 -15.52 -31.86 -2.97
N GLY A 252 -14.28 -31.39 -3.17
CA GLY A 252 -13.06 -32.17 -2.92
C GLY A 252 -12.50 -32.94 -4.13
N LYS A 253 -13.19 -32.98 -5.27
CA LYS A 253 -12.71 -33.66 -6.52
C LYS A 253 -12.16 -32.72 -7.59
N GLU A 254 -12.04 -31.42 -7.30
CA GLU A 254 -11.70 -30.36 -8.28
C GLU A 254 -10.41 -30.65 -9.04
N LYS A 255 -9.31 -30.99 -8.34
CA LYS A 255 -8.01 -31.27 -8.96
C LYS A 255 -8.00 -32.47 -9.90
N VAL A 256 -8.81 -33.49 -9.59
CA VAL A 256 -8.91 -34.71 -10.41
C VAL A 256 -9.65 -34.38 -11.70
N VAL A 257 -10.80 -33.72 -11.59
CA VAL A 257 -11.60 -33.27 -12.73
C VAL A 257 -10.78 -32.33 -13.62
N GLU A 258 -10.04 -31.39 -13.01
CA GLU A 258 -9.19 -30.47 -13.75
C GLU A 258 -8.13 -31.20 -14.58
N LYS A 259 -7.44 -32.17 -13.99
CA LYS A 259 -6.41 -32.97 -14.65
C LYS A 259 -6.98 -33.80 -15.80
N ASP A 260 -8.12 -34.44 -15.60
CA ASP A 260 -8.72 -35.33 -16.60
C ASP A 260 -9.17 -34.56 -17.86
N TRP A 261 -9.75 -33.38 -17.69
CA TRP A 261 -10.15 -32.53 -18.82
C TRP A 261 -8.95 -31.86 -19.50
N LYS A 262 -7.96 -31.39 -18.73
CA LYS A 262 -6.71 -30.84 -19.29
C LYS A 262 -5.93 -31.89 -20.08
N ALA A 263 -5.93 -33.15 -19.65
CA ALA A 263 -5.31 -34.26 -20.39
C ALA A 263 -5.94 -34.49 -21.77
N LYS A 264 -7.22 -34.12 -21.93
CA LYS A 264 -7.93 -34.14 -23.22
C LYS A 264 -7.77 -32.84 -24.01
N GLY A 265 -6.92 -31.92 -23.56
CA GLY A 265 -6.68 -30.65 -24.27
C GLY A 265 -7.79 -29.61 -24.15
N VAL A 266 -8.73 -29.77 -23.21
CA VAL A 266 -9.83 -28.84 -22.94
C VAL A 266 -9.63 -28.18 -21.57
N THR A 267 -9.86 -26.87 -21.49
CA THR A 267 -9.77 -26.12 -20.23
C THR A 267 -11.12 -26.21 -19.49
N PRO A 268 -11.19 -26.89 -18.34
CA PRO A 268 -12.45 -27.04 -17.61
C PRO A 268 -12.79 -25.76 -16.82
N ILE A 269 -14.04 -25.34 -16.92
CA ILE A 269 -14.66 -24.28 -16.12
C ILE A 269 -15.54 -24.98 -15.08
N ILE A 270 -14.98 -25.14 -13.88
CA ILE A 270 -15.57 -25.97 -12.83
C ILE A 270 -16.65 -25.18 -12.08
N TYR A 271 -17.81 -25.81 -11.85
CA TYR A 271 -18.84 -25.28 -10.94
C TYR A 271 -19.30 -26.36 -9.97
N LYS A 272 -19.68 -25.93 -8.76
CA LYS A 272 -20.05 -26.82 -7.66
C LYS A 272 -21.49 -27.28 -7.79
N ILE A 273 -21.72 -28.57 -7.57
CA ILE A 273 -23.05 -29.17 -7.43
C ILE A 273 -23.19 -29.82 -6.03
N PRO A 274 -24.38 -29.77 -5.40
CA PRO A 274 -24.63 -30.53 -4.17
C PRO A 274 -24.45 -32.03 -4.41
N GLY A 275 -23.77 -32.73 -3.50
CA GLY A 275 -23.45 -34.16 -3.66
C GLY A 275 -24.71 -35.00 -3.93
N GLY A 276 -24.68 -35.79 -5.01
CA GLY A 276 -25.80 -36.64 -5.42
C GLY A 276 -26.97 -35.94 -6.13
N SER A 277 -26.93 -34.61 -6.35
CA SER A 277 -27.94 -33.88 -7.12
C SER A 277 -27.51 -33.64 -8.57
N GLN A 278 -28.47 -33.69 -9.51
CA GLN A 278 -28.32 -33.26 -10.91
C GLN A 278 -28.75 -31.78 -11.10
N ASP A 279 -28.84 -31.00 -10.03
CA ASP A 279 -29.31 -29.62 -10.07
C ASP A 279 -28.20 -28.65 -10.50
N HIS A 280 -28.13 -28.38 -11.81
CA HIS A 280 -27.21 -27.42 -12.43
C HIS A 280 -27.67 -25.95 -12.30
N LEU A 281 -28.26 -25.57 -11.16
CA LEU A 281 -28.87 -24.24 -10.95
C LEU A 281 -27.84 -23.11 -11.09
N VAL A 282 -26.66 -23.28 -10.48
CA VAL A 282 -25.56 -22.30 -10.49
C VAL A 282 -25.09 -22.01 -11.92
N LEU A 283 -24.91 -23.04 -12.75
CA LEU A 283 -24.55 -22.88 -14.16
C LEU A 283 -25.66 -22.13 -14.92
N ARG A 284 -26.92 -22.52 -14.73
CA ARG A 284 -28.06 -21.88 -15.40
C ARG A 284 -28.14 -20.39 -15.07
N ASP A 285 -28.05 -20.04 -13.78
CA ASP A 285 -28.13 -18.65 -13.34
C ASP A 285 -26.91 -17.84 -13.83
N THR A 286 -25.73 -18.47 -13.90
CA THR A 286 -24.52 -17.83 -14.45
C THR A 286 -24.66 -17.51 -15.93
N LEU A 287 -25.12 -18.48 -16.74
CA LEU A 287 -25.36 -18.26 -18.17
C LEU A 287 -26.44 -17.19 -18.40
N ARG A 288 -27.48 -17.14 -17.56
CA ARG A 288 -28.53 -16.11 -17.64
C ARG A 288 -27.94 -14.71 -17.40
N VAL A 289 -27.21 -14.52 -16.31
CA VAL A 289 -26.61 -13.21 -15.98
C VAL A 289 -25.59 -12.81 -17.05
N TRP A 290 -24.73 -13.73 -17.49
CA TRP A 290 -23.79 -13.46 -18.57
C TRP A 290 -24.50 -13.03 -19.87
N ALA A 291 -25.59 -13.72 -20.23
CA ALA A 291 -26.39 -13.37 -21.42
C ALA A 291 -27.07 -12.00 -21.31
N GLU A 292 -27.54 -11.62 -20.12
CA GLU A 292 -28.13 -10.32 -19.84
C GLU A 292 -27.09 -9.20 -19.92
N THR A 293 -25.94 -9.36 -19.26
CA THR A 293 -24.83 -8.40 -19.32
C THR A 293 -24.34 -8.19 -20.76
N TYR A 294 -24.18 -9.27 -21.52
CA TYR A 294 -23.73 -9.20 -22.91
C TYR A 294 -24.74 -8.50 -23.83
N ARG A 295 -26.04 -8.74 -23.63
CA ARG A 295 -27.12 -8.07 -24.39
C ARG A 295 -27.09 -6.55 -24.21
N ASP A 296 -26.90 -6.11 -22.97
CA ASP A 296 -26.89 -4.70 -22.62
C ASP A 296 -25.57 -4.01 -23.02
N GLY A 297 -24.54 -4.78 -23.40
CA GLY A 297 -23.26 -4.29 -23.89
C GLY A 297 -22.59 -3.35 -22.88
N ILE A 298 -22.26 -2.13 -23.33
CA ILE A 298 -21.65 -1.10 -22.47
C ILE A 298 -22.57 -0.73 -21.31
N LEU A 299 -23.90 -0.65 -21.52
CA LEU A 299 -24.86 -0.33 -20.45
C LEU A 299 -24.87 -1.42 -19.37
N GLY A 300 -24.62 -2.68 -19.75
CA GLY A 300 -24.46 -3.79 -18.81
C GLY A 300 -23.24 -3.62 -17.92
N LYS A 301 -22.11 -3.21 -18.49
CA LYS A 301 -20.88 -2.89 -17.75
C LYS A 301 -21.06 -1.65 -16.86
N GLU A 302 -21.71 -0.61 -17.35
CA GLU A 302 -22.05 0.57 -16.53
C GLU A 302 -22.96 0.21 -15.35
N ARG A 303 -23.91 -0.73 -15.52
CA ARG A 303 -24.75 -1.22 -14.42
C ARG A 303 -23.92 -1.90 -13.33
N ILE A 304 -22.96 -2.74 -13.69
CA ILE A 304 -22.03 -3.38 -12.75
C ILE A 304 -21.26 -2.32 -11.94
N VAL A 305 -20.80 -1.26 -12.61
CA VAL A 305 -20.12 -0.14 -11.94
C VAL A 305 -21.04 0.52 -10.92
N VAL A 306 -22.28 0.86 -11.30
CA VAL A 306 -23.25 1.52 -10.38
C VAL A 306 -23.61 0.61 -9.20
N GLU A 307 -23.80 -0.68 -9.43
CA GLU A 307 -24.15 -1.65 -8.39
C GLU A 307 -23.05 -1.81 -7.33
N HIS A 308 -21.78 -1.81 -7.76
CA HIS A 308 -20.65 -2.09 -6.88
C HIS A 308 -19.82 -0.85 -6.47
N ALA A 309 -20.01 0.32 -7.07
CA ALA A 309 -19.23 1.52 -6.80
C ALA A 309 -19.16 1.92 -5.31
N LEU A 310 -20.26 1.73 -4.57
CA LEU A 310 -20.35 2.09 -3.15
C LEU A 310 -19.94 0.95 -2.20
N THR A 311 -19.69 -0.25 -2.73
CA THR A 311 -19.22 -1.37 -1.92
C THR A 311 -17.73 -1.20 -1.58
N ARG A 312 -17.34 -1.62 -0.38
CA ARG A 312 -15.94 -1.59 0.05
C ARG A 312 -15.21 -2.81 -0.52
N PRO A 313 -14.07 -2.69 -1.23
CA PRO A 313 -13.39 -3.84 -1.82
C PRO A 313 -12.99 -4.93 -0.82
N SER A 314 -12.74 -4.55 0.43
CA SER A 314 -12.40 -5.45 1.55
C SER A 314 -13.48 -6.49 1.87
N ALA A 315 -14.74 -6.25 1.49
CA ALA A 315 -15.83 -7.21 1.67
C ALA A 315 -15.89 -8.28 0.55
N SER A 316 -15.00 -8.21 -0.45
CA SER A 316 -14.98 -9.16 -1.57
C SER A 316 -14.44 -10.49 -1.09
N THR A 317 -15.16 -11.56 -1.41
CA THR A 317 -14.75 -12.92 -1.08
C THR A 317 -14.44 -13.69 -2.35
N GLN A 318 -13.70 -14.79 -2.27
CA GLN A 318 -13.51 -15.70 -3.43
C GLN A 318 -14.83 -16.27 -3.98
N GLN A 319 -15.89 -16.21 -3.17
CA GLN A 319 -17.23 -16.70 -3.49
C GLN A 319 -18.08 -15.61 -4.13
N ASP A 320 -17.78 -14.33 -3.90
CA ASP A 320 -18.44 -13.18 -4.52
C ASP A 320 -17.39 -12.18 -5.02
N ASP A 321 -16.84 -12.49 -6.19
CA ASP A 321 -15.78 -11.71 -6.85
C ASP A 321 -16.35 -10.47 -7.57
N TYR A 322 -16.92 -9.52 -6.82
CA TYR A 322 -17.36 -8.25 -7.39
C TYR A 322 -16.19 -7.32 -7.74
N VAL A 323 -15.02 -7.48 -7.12
CA VAL A 323 -13.80 -6.76 -7.51
C VAL A 323 -13.38 -7.15 -8.92
N GLY A 324 -13.38 -8.44 -9.25
CA GLY A 324 -13.15 -8.93 -10.62
C GLY A 324 -14.18 -8.41 -11.61
N ARG A 325 -15.48 -8.37 -11.24
CA ARG A 325 -16.54 -7.76 -12.08
C ARG A 325 -16.31 -6.26 -12.32
N MET A 326 -15.89 -5.51 -11.30
CA MET A 326 -15.57 -4.09 -11.43
C MET A 326 -14.35 -3.89 -12.34
N LEU A 327 -13.26 -4.63 -12.12
CA LEU A 327 -12.08 -4.60 -12.99
C LEU A 327 -12.46 -4.96 -14.43
N TRP A 328 -13.34 -5.94 -14.64
CA TRP A 328 -13.86 -6.33 -15.95
C TRP A 328 -14.66 -5.20 -16.64
N ALA A 329 -15.51 -4.49 -15.90
CA ALA A 329 -16.26 -3.36 -16.44
C ALA A 329 -15.34 -2.18 -16.81
N LEU A 330 -14.36 -1.86 -15.95
CA LEU A 330 -13.50 -0.68 -16.10
C LEU A 330 -12.51 -0.74 -17.26
N SER A 331 -12.03 -1.93 -17.65
CA SER A 331 -11.09 -2.03 -18.78
C SER A 331 -11.77 -2.11 -20.15
N ASP A 332 -13.07 -1.82 -20.26
CA ASP A 332 -13.75 -1.65 -21.55
C ASP A 332 -13.09 -0.55 -22.42
N ASP A 333 -12.93 -0.80 -23.72
CA ASP A 333 -12.20 0.10 -24.62
C ASP A 333 -12.86 1.45 -24.83
N SER A 334 -14.17 1.57 -24.60
CA SER A 334 -14.86 2.86 -24.70
C SER A 334 -14.46 3.84 -23.59
N GLY A 335 -13.97 3.34 -22.45
CA GLY A 335 -13.73 4.14 -21.24
C GLY A 335 -15.00 4.71 -20.59
N LEU A 336 -16.20 4.40 -21.09
CA LEU A 336 -17.47 4.88 -20.54
C LEU A 336 -17.78 4.30 -19.16
N PRO A 337 -17.57 3.00 -18.87
CA PRO A 337 -17.72 2.48 -17.51
C PRO A 337 -16.76 3.16 -16.51
N ALA A 338 -15.52 3.44 -16.93
CA ALA A 338 -14.55 4.18 -16.10
C ALA A 338 -15.00 5.63 -15.85
N LYS A 339 -15.60 6.29 -16.85
CA LYS A 339 -16.22 7.60 -16.69
C LYS A 339 -17.37 7.55 -15.68
N ARG A 340 -18.27 6.57 -15.78
CA ARG A 340 -19.36 6.38 -14.82
C ARG A 340 -18.88 6.15 -13.40
N PHE A 341 -17.81 5.38 -13.23
CA PHE A 341 -17.19 5.17 -11.93
C PHE A 341 -16.66 6.49 -11.35
N ALA A 342 -15.93 7.27 -12.14
CA ALA A 342 -15.35 8.53 -11.69
C ALA A 342 -16.40 9.60 -11.36
N GLU A 343 -17.48 9.66 -12.14
CA GLU A 343 -18.57 10.63 -11.97
C GLU A 343 -19.67 10.14 -10.99
N HIS A 344 -19.55 8.94 -10.42
CA HIS A 344 -20.56 8.38 -9.53
C HIS A 344 -20.74 9.24 -8.26
N ASN A 345 -21.99 9.44 -7.85
CA ASN A 345 -22.37 10.23 -6.66
C ASN A 345 -23.25 9.38 -5.74
N PRO A 346 -22.87 9.13 -4.47
CA PRO A 346 -21.63 9.58 -3.81
C PRO A 346 -20.36 8.93 -4.40
N VAL A 347 -19.21 9.56 -4.17
CA VAL A 347 -17.92 9.13 -4.74
C VAL A 347 -17.51 7.72 -4.26
N PRO A 348 -16.99 6.86 -5.15
CA PRO A 348 -16.44 5.55 -4.75
C PRO A 348 -15.25 5.72 -3.78
N SER A 349 -15.15 4.82 -2.79
CA SER A 349 -14.12 4.85 -1.74
C SER A 349 -12.69 4.74 -2.30
N ILE A 350 -11.74 5.47 -1.71
CA ILE A 350 -10.30 5.40 -2.06
C ILE A 350 -9.71 3.99 -1.91
N GLU A 351 -10.34 3.10 -1.13
CA GLU A 351 -9.94 1.69 -0.99
C GLU A 351 -9.85 0.96 -2.35
N TRP A 352 -10.59 1.39 -3.38
CA TRP A 352 -10.46 0.83 -4.73
C TRP A 352 -9.07 1.05 -5.33
N LEU A 353 -8.30 2.04 -4.86
CA LEU A 353 -6.96 2.34 -5.35
C LEU A 353 -6.00 1.17 -5.08
N SER A 354 -6.11 0.50 -3.94
CA SER A 354 -5.27 -0.66 -3.64
C SER A 354 -5.58 -1.83 -4.57
N GLU A 355 -6.85 -2.08 -4.89
CA GLU A 355 -7.23 -3.13 -5.83
C GLU A 355 -6.79 -2.81 -7.26
N PHE A 356 -6.93 -1.55 -7.70
CA PHE A 356 -6.49 -1.13 -9.03
C PHE A 356 -4.97 -1.16 -9.19
N SER A 357 -4.22 -1.06 -8.08
CA SER A 357 -2.76 -1.17 -8.02
C SER A 357 -2.26 -2.63 -8.10
N LYS A 358 -3.10 -3.63 -7.77
CA LYS A 358 -2.66 -5.03 -7.75
C LYS A 358 -2.34 -5.53 -9.16
N GLU A 359 -1.21 -6.21 -9.29
CA GLU A 359 -0.77 -6.85 -10.54
C GLU A 359 -1.57 -8.14 -10.83
N CYS A 360 -2.84 -7.96 -11.18
CA CYS A 360 -3.78 -9.06 -11.46
C CYS A 360 -3.80 -9.50 -12.93
N PHE A 361 -3.33 -8.65 -13.87
CA PHE A 361 -3.37 -8.93 -15.30
C PHE A 361 -2.08 -9.61 -15.80
N GLN A 362 -2.21 -10.46 -16.80
CA GLN A 362 -1.13 -11.24 -17.42
C GLN A 362 -1.03 -10.99 -18.93
N CYS A 363 -0.08 -11.63 -19.62
CA CYS A 363 0.07 -11.52 -21.07
C CYS A 363 -1.21 -11.78 -21.88
N GLN A 364 -2.09 -12.67 -21.40
CA GLN A 364 -3.35 -13.00 -22.08
C GLN A 364 -4.33 -11.82 -22.09
N ASP A 365 -4.18 -10.90 -21.15
CA ASP A 365 -5.06 -9.74 -20.96
C ASP A 365 -4.60 -8.52 -21.77
N LEU A 366 -3.45 -8.59 -22.45
CA LEU A 366 -2.90 -7.47 -23.24
C LEU A 366 -3.86 -6.99 -24.33
N ASN A 367 -4.58 -7.91 -24.97
CA ASN A 367 -5.57 -7.58 -26.00
C ASN A 367 -6.66 -6.63 -25.47
N ARG A 368 -7.03 -6.76 -24.18
CA ARG A 368 -8.04 -5.92 -23.51
C ARG A 368 -7.61 -4.46 -23.33
N PHE A 369 -6.32 -4.19 -23.50
CA PHE A 369 -5.75 -2.85 -23.46
C PHE A 369 -5.29 -2.40 -24.86
N GLY A 370 -5.81 -3.03 -25.92
CA GLY A 370 -5.50 -2.70 -27.30
C GLY A 370 -4.10 -3.11 -27.76
N ILE A 371 -3.47 -4.04 -27.06
CA ILE A 371 -2.11 -4.52 -27.37
C ILE A 371 -2.23 -5.91 -28.02
N PRO A 372 -1.93 -6.05 -29.32
CA PRO A 372 -2.05 -7.34 -29.99
C PRO A 372 -1.09 -8.36 -29.37
N SER A 373 -1.63 -9.52 -29.01
CA SER A 373 -0.89 -10.68 -28.48
C SER A 373 -0.04 -11.34 -29.57
N SER A 374 0.98 -10.64 -30.09
CA SER A 374 2.09 -11.28 -30.77
C SER A 374 3.13 -11.56 -29.69
N PRO A 375 3.28 -12.81 -29.20
CA PRO A 375 4.22 -13.08 -28.13
C PRO A 375 5.65 -12.90 -28.65
N PRO A 376 6.46 -11.98 -28.10
CA PRO A 376 7.89 -12.22 -28.11
C PRO A 376 8.14 -13.47 -27.25
N ILE A 377 9.06 -14.30 -27.74
CA ILE A 377 9.36 -15.69 -27.34
C ILE A 377 9.66 -15.90 -25.83
N ASN A 378 9.68 -14.85 -24.99
CA ASN A 378 10.08 -14.88 -23.57
C ASN A 378 9.14 -14.15 -22.58
N SER A 379 7.83 -14.08 -22.84
CA SER A 379 6.92 -13.23 -22.03
C SER A 379 6.23 -13.92 -20.84
N THR A 380 6.65 -15.11 -20.40
CA THR A 380 5.92 -15.93 -19.42
C THR A 380 5.88 -15.39 -17.97
N GLY A 381 6.34 -14.16 -17.73
CA GLY A 381 6.36 -13.52 -16.41
C GLY A 381 5.77 -12.11 -16.34
N LEU A 382 5.18 -11.57 -17.42
CA LEU A 382 4.63 -10.21 -17.37
C LEU A 382 3.36 -10.18 -16.50
N ARG A 383 3.39 -9.36 -15.45
CA ARG A 383 2.24 -8.98 -14.65
C ARG A 383 2.10 -7.47 -14.62
N PHE A 384 0.86 -6.98 -14.59
CA PHE A 384 0.58 -5.55 -14.58
C PHE A 384 -0.78 -5.25 -13.95
N SER A 385 -1.05 -3.99 -13.64
CA SER A 385 -2.24 -3.53 -12.93
C SER A 385 -3.13 -2.64 -13.80
N LEU A 386 -4.28 -2.21 -13.26
CA LEU A 386 -5.15 -1.30 -14.00
C LEU A 386 -4.51 0.09 -14.14
N ILE A 387 -3.66 0.51 -13.21
CA ILE A 387 -3.09 1.87 -13.19
C ILE A 387 -1.61 1.93 -13.55
N GLU A 388 -0.97 0.78 -13.75
CA GLU A 388 0.36 0.62 -14.33
C GLU A 388 0.33 -0.53 -15.33
N ARG A 389 0.34 -0.21 -16.64
CA ARG A 389 0.23 -1.21 -17.70
C ARG A 389 1.10 -0.91 -18.92
N PRO A 390 1.47 -1.92 -19.72
CA PRO A 390 2.20 -1.70 -20.96
C PRO A 390 1.45 -0.79 -21.94
N THR A 391 2.18 -0.14 -22.83
CA THR A 391 1.61 0.63 -23.94
C THR A 391 1.59 -0.21 -25.22
N PRO A 392 0.75 0.11 -26.22
CA PRO A 392 0.69 -0.62 -27.49
C PRO A 392 2.00 -0.64 -28.29
N TYR A 393 2.92 0.30 -28.01
CA TYR A 393 4.23 0.36 -28.64
C TYR A 393 5.29 -0.25 -27.73
N THR A 394 6.02 -1.25 -28.23
CA THR A 394 6.92 -2.10 -27.43
C THR A 394 8.09 -1.36 -26.76
N PHE A 395 8.50 -0.21 -27.29
CA PHE A 395 9.58 0.60 -26.71
C PHE A 395 9.06 1.84 -25.97
N ALA A 396 7.74 2.04 -25.90
CA ALA A 396 7.20 3.14 -25.15
C ALA A 396 7.23 2.82 -23.64
N PRO A 397 7.37 3.84 -22.78
CA PRO A 397 7.15 3.69 -21.36
C PRO A 397 5.82 2.99 -21.05
N LYS A 398 5.76 2.32 -19.91
CA LYS A 398 4.48 1.87 -19.36
C LYS A 398 3.56 3.07 -19.15
N MET A 399 2.27 2.88 -19.41
CA MET A 399 1.23 3.84 -19.05
C MET A 399 0.97 3.70 -17.56
N ALA A 400 1.31 4.75 -16.79
CA ALA A 400 1.10 4.77 -15.36
C ALA A 400 0.60 6.12 -14.85
N VAL A 401 -0.14 6.12 -13.75
CA VAL A 401 -0.53 7.34 -13.02
C VAL A 401 0.70 8.05 -12.47
N VAL A 402 1.67 7.25 -11.99
CA VAL A 402 2.96 7.68 -11.48
C VAL A 402 4.01 7.16 -12.46
N SER A 403 4.68 8.07 -13.18
CA SER A 403 5.67 7.69 -14.19
C SER A 403 6.76 8.74 -14.29
N ARG A 404 8.00 8.25 -14.31
CA ARG A 404 9.22 9.04 -14.50
C ARG A 404 9.54 9.29 -15.97
N GLN A 405 8.99 8.48 -16.86
CA GLN A 405 9.34 8.51 -18.28
C GLN A 405 8.39 9.44 -19.01
N HIS A 406 8.93 10.52 -19.56
CA HIS A 406 8.21 11.41 -20.46
C HIS A 406 7.77 10.65 -21.72
N GLY A 407 6.59 10.98 -22.25
CA GLY A 407 6.12 10.46 -23.53
C GLY A 407 5.14 9.29 -23.48
N SER A 408 4.70 8.81 -22.31
CA SER A 408 3.54 7.91 -22.26
C SER A 408 2.24 8.71 -22.45
N SER A 409 1.47 8.41 -23.49
CA SER A 409 0.11 8.95 -23.60
C SER A 409 -0.87 8.11 -22.78
N TRP A 410 -1.82 8.76 -22.12
CA TRP A 410 -2.89 8.09 -21.40
C TRP A 410 -4.05 7.78 -22.34
N ASP A 411 -4.68 6.62 -22.16
CA ASP A 411 -5.97 6.35 -22.80
C ASP A 411 -7.13 6.98 -22.00
N MET A 412 -8.35 6.79 -22.50
CA MET A 412 -9.55 7.30 -21.84
C MET A 412 -9.74 6.68 -20.45
N LYS A 413 -9.45 5.38 -20.29
CA LYS A 413 -9.60 4.63 -19.03
C LYS A 413 -8.76 5.27 -17.92
N MET A 414 -7.47 5.49 -18.19
CA MET A 414 -6.53 6.10 -17.25
C MET A 414 -6.94 7.53 -16.88
N SER A 415 -7.37 8.31 -17.88
CA SER A 415 -7.82 9.69 -17.67
C SER A 415 -9.04 9.78 -16.75
N GLN A 416 -9.99 8.85 -16.85
CA GLN A 416 -11.15 8.82 -15.94
C GLN A 416 -10.76 8.35 -14.53
N ILE A 417 -9.86 7.38 -14.39
CA ILE A 417 -9.34 6.97 -13.08
C ILE A 417 -8.62 8.14 -12.39
N ALA A 418 -7.83 8.93 -13.13
CA ALA A 418 -7.17 10.12 -12.59
C ALA A 418 -8.19 11.18 -12.10
N ARG A 419 -9.29 11.39 -12.82
CA ARG A 419 -10.38 12.27 -12.38
C ARG A 419 -11.09 11.77 -11.13
N TRP A 420 -11.19 10.45 -10.94
CA TRP A 420 -11.70 9.90 -9.70
C TRP A 420 -10.77 10.21 -8.52
N LEU A 421 -9.44 10.12 -8.72
CA LEU A 421 -8.46 10.44 -7.67
C LEU A 421 -8.52 11.91 -7.23
N THR A 422 -8.81 12.85 -8.13
CA THR A 422 -8.98 14.27 -7.75
C THR A 422 -10.20 14.53 -6.88
N ARG A 423 -11.11 13.56 -6.72
CA ARG A 423 -12.23 13.66 -5.77
C ARG A 423 -11.84 13.24 -4.35
N HIS A 424 -10.58 12.89 -4.12
CA HIS A 424 -9.99 12.49 -2.84
C HIS A 424 -8.77 13.34 -2.43
N LEU A 425 -8.63 14.56 -2.96
CA LEU A 425 -7.48 15.44 -2.68
C LEU A 425 -7.27 15.79 -1.20
N ASN A 426 -8.29 15.67 -0.36
CA ASN A 426 -8.19 15.91 1.08
C ASN A 426 -7.80 14.65 1.89
N ASN A 427 -7.55 13.50 1.24
CA ASN A 427 -7.18 12.27 1.92
C ASN A 427 -5.65 12.06 1.91
N PRO A 428 -4.97 12.01 3.08
CA PRO A 428 -3.52 11.83 3.14
C PRO A 428 -3.04 10.48 2.58
N GLN A 429 -3.88 9.43 2.58
CA GLN A 429 -3.53 8.13 2.02
C GLN A 429 -3.22 8.20 0.53
N LEU A 430 -3.84 9.12 -0.20
CA LEU A 430 -3.58 9.31 -1.63
C LEU A 430 -2.15 9.83 -1.84
N VAL A 431 -1.74 10.87 -1.10
CA VAL A 431 -0.39 11.43 -1.19
C VAL A 431 0.65 10.38 -0.80
N LEU A 432 0.43 9.67 0.31
CA LEU A 432 1.32 8.59 0.76
C LEU A 432 1.44 7.45 -0.26
N TRP A 433 0.33 7.07 -0.92
CA TRP A 433 0.36 6.09 -1.98
C TRP A 433 1.18 6.57 -3.18
N LEU A 434 1.01 7.82 -3.62
CA LEU A 434 1.78 8.41 -4.73
C LEU A 434 3.30 8.41 -4.43
N VAL A 435 3.67 8.75 -3.20
CA VAL A 435 5.07 8.75 -2.73
C VAL A 435 5.64 7.33 -2.69
N LYS A 436 4.87 6.34 -2.23
CA LYS A 436 5.29 4.92 -2.17
C LYS A 436 5.61 4.33 -3.55
N GLN A 437 4.90 4.74 -4.61
CA GLN A 437 5.15 4.23 -5.98
C GLN A 437 6.44 4.80 -6.58
N SER A 438 6.56 6.11 -6.62
CA SER A 438 7.82 6.79 -6.96
C SER A 438 7.84 8.28 -6.63
N GLY A 439 6.73 8.91 -6.21
CA GLY A 439 6.67 10.35 -5.91
C GLY A 439 6.68 11.27 -7.14
N GLU A 440 7.02 10.80 -8.33
CA GLU A 440 7.03 11.58 -9.58
C GLU A 440 5.72 11.36 -10.36
N LEU A 441 4.88 12.40 -10.40
CA LEU A 441 3.59 12.36 -11.08
C LEU A 441 3.76 12.45 -12.59
N HIS A 442 2.96 11.68 -13.32
CA HIS A 442 2.88 11.85 -14.77
C HIS A 442 2.33 13.24 -15.13
N GLU A 443 2.79 13.85 -16.23
CA GLU A 443 2.40 15.21 -16.67
C GLU A 443 0.88 15.42 -16.74
N ASN A 444 0.15 14.44 -17.30
CA ASN A 444 -1.32 14.49 -17.32
C ASN A 444 -1.97 14.46 -15.93
N MET A 445 -1.37 13.78 -14.95
CA MET A 445 -1.84 13.77 -13.57
C MET A 445 -1.66 15.16 -12.95
N VAL A 446 -0.46 15.75 -13.12
CA VAL A 446 -0.14 17.10 -12.66
C VAL A 446 -1.12 18.11 -13.24
N ARG A 447 -1.39 18.03 -14.55
CA ARG A 447 -2.36 18.90 -15.24
C ARG A 447 -3.77 18.77 -14.64
N ILE A 448 -4.28 17.54 -14.47
CA ILE A 448 -5.65 17.32 -13.96
C ILE A 448 -5.78 17.77 -12.49
N ILE A 449 -4.75 17.54 -11.65
CA ILE A 449 -4.75 18.03 -10.26
C ILE A 449 -4.76 19.57 -10.24
N ASN A 450 -3.89 20.22 -11.03
CA ASN A 450 -3.84 21.68 -11.08
C ASN A 450 -5.15 22.28 -11.59
N GLU A 451 -5.74 21.71 -12.64
CA GLU A 451 -7.06 22.14 -13.16
C GLU A 451 -8.15 22.05 -12.09
N GLU A 452 -8.19 20.97 -11.29
CA GLU A 452 -9.16 20.81 -10.22
C GLU A 452 -8.89 21.79 -9.05
N LEU A 453 -7.64 21.98 -8.66
CA LEU A 453 -7.28 22.94 -7.61
C LEU A 453 -7.64 24.37 -8.00
N ASP A 454 -7.36 24.77 -9.24
CA ASP A 454 -7.72 26.08 -9.79
C ASP A 454 -9.23 26.26 -9.86
N TYR A 455 -9.96 25.21 -10.28
CA TYR A 455 -11.43 25.20 -10.26
C TYR A 455 -11.98 25.43 -8.85
N LEU A 456 -11.49 24.69 -7.85
CA LEU A 456 -11.91 24.87 -6.46
C LEU A 456 -11.60 26.29 -5.92
N VAL A 457 -10.41 26.83 -6.23
CA VAL A 457 -10.03 28.19 -5.84
C VAL A 457 -10.92 29.24 -6.50
N SER A 458 -11.29 29.06 -7.78
CA SER A 458 -12.22 29.97 -8.47
C SER A 458 -13.60 30.00 -7.81
N LEU A 459 -14.14 28.83 -7.42
CA LEU A 459 -15.41 28.75 -6.68
C LEU A 459 -15.35 29.43 -5.31
N GLU A 460 -14.22 29.30 -4.60
CA GLU A 460 -13.97 29.98 -3.31
C GLU A 460 -13.94 31.51 -3.50
N ARG A 461 -13.26 32.00 -4.54
CA ARG A 461 -13.19 33.44 -4.88
C ARG A 461 -14.55 34.02 -5.24
N GLU A 462 -15.34 33.28 -6.02
CA GLU A 462 -16.71 33.66 -6.41
C GLU A 462 -17.74 33.50 -5.27
N LYS A 463 -17.34 32.98 -4.11
CA LYS A 463 -18.21 32.69 -2.96
C LYS A 463 -19.41 31.81 -3.32
N ASN A 464 -19.26 30.90 -4.29
CA ASN A 464 -20.33 30.02 -4.76
C ASN A 464 -20.56 28.84 -3.77
N LYS A 465 -21.10 29.15 -2.59
CA LYS A 465 -21.32 28.18 -1.50
C LYS A 465 -22.16 26.99 -1.93
N LYS A 466 -23.19 27.21 -2.76
CA LYS A 466 -24.07 26.13 -3.25
C LYS A 466 -23.31 25.03 -3.95
N LYS A 467 -22.37 25.38 -4.84
CA LYS A 467 -21.58 24.40 -5.58
C LYS A 467 -20.55 23.69 -4.69
N LEU A 468 -19.92 24.41 -3.78
CA LEU A 468 -18.98 23.84 -2.81
C LEU A 468 -19.68 22.84 -1.86
N ASP A 469 -20.89 23.18 -1.39
CA ASP A 469 -21.67 22.31 -0.53
C ASP A 469 -22.18 21.06 -1.28
N GLU A 470 -22.57 21.21 -2.55
CA GLU A 470 -22.91 20.07 -3.42
C GLU A 470 -21.72 19.13 -3.64
N ILE A 471 -20.52 19.69 -3.85
CA ILE A 471 -19.28 18.92 -3.99
C ILE A 471 -18.99 18.17 -2.69
N ARG A 472 -19.06 18.84 -1.52
CA ARG A 472 -18.82 18.21 -0.21
C ARG A 472 -19.83 17.11 0.12
N ALA A 473 -21.10 17.30 -0.24
CA ALA A 473 -22.15 16.31 -0.01
C ALA A 473 -21.91 15.01 -0.80
N ASN A 474 -21.39 15.14 -2.04
CA ASN A 474 -21.16 13.98 -2.92
C ASN A 474 -19.74 13.39 -2.78
N ALA A 475 -18.75 14.21 -2.42
CA ALA A 475 -17.35 13.83 -2.24
C ALA A 475 -16.75 14.62 -1.06
N PRO A 476 -16.80 14.08 0.18
CA PRO A 476 -16.36 14.81 1.36
C PRO A 476 -14.85 15.14 1.34
N ASN A 477 -14.05 14.32 0.65
CA ASN A 477 -12.59 14.48 0.56
C ASN A 477 -12.11 15.16 -0.73
N SER A 478 -12.98 15.78 -1.53
CA SER A 478 -12.54 16.42 -2.78
C SER A 478 -11.88 17.78 -2.55
N ILE A 479 -12.28 18.52 -1.52
CA ILE A 479 -11.79 19.87 -1.26
C ILE A 479 -10.64 19.79 -0.24
N PRO A 480 -9.38 20.01 -0.64
CA PRO A 480 -8.24 19.94 0.27
C PRO A 480 -8.28 21.10 1.26
N ASP A 481 -8.08 20.78 2.54
CA ASP A 481 -7.85 21.75 3.60
C ASP A 481 -6.49 22.46 3.42
N ALA A 482 -6.21 23.47 4.26
CA ALA A 482 -4.98 24.24 4.16
C ALA A 482 -3.71 23.36 4.24
N ARG A 483 -3.76 22.28 5.04
CA ARG A 483 -2.66 21.34 5.24
C ARG A 483 -2.42 20.48 4.01
N MET A 484 -3.47 19.89 3.46
CA MET A 484 -3.39 19.10 2.23
C MET A 484 -2.93 19.95 1.03
N ARG A 485 -3.31 21.23 0.95
CA ARG A 485 -2.79 22.15 -0.09
C ARG A 485 -1.27 22.32 -0.03
N VAL A 486 -0.68 22.36 1.17
CA VAL A 486 0.79 22.40 1.31
C VAL A 486 1.42 21.11 0.78
N LEU A 487 0.87 19.94 1.14
CA LEU A 487 1.37 18.65 0.65
C LEU A 487 1.27 18.54 -0.88
N TRP A 488 0.17 19.00 -1.48
CA TRP A 488 0.05 19.04 -2.95
C TRP A 488 1.04 19.99 -3.60
N ARG A 489 1.30 21.17 -3.02
CA ARG A 489 2.34 22.08 -3.54
C ARG A 489 3.73 21.43 -3.52
N ILE A 490 4.08 20.74 -2.43
CA ILE A 490 5.36 20.03 -2.32
C ILE A 490 5.48 18.93 -3.39
N LEU A 491 4.40 18.16 -3.61
CA LEU A 491 4.38 17.09 -4.60
C LEU A 491 4.39 17.61 -6.05
N LEU A 492 3.66 18.68 -6.34
CA LEU A 492 3.54 19.26 -7.69
C LEU A 492 4.77 20.09 -8.11
N THR A 493 5.66 20.44 -7.16
CA THR A 493 6.91 21.19 -7.42
C THR A 493 8.16 20.30 -7.39
N ASP A 494 7.99 18.98 -7.44
CA ASP A 494 9.06 17.98 -7.42
C ASP A 494 10.02 18.12 -6.21
N ARG A 495 9.49 18.56 -5.06
CA ARG A 495 10.25 18.71 -3.80
C ARG A 495 10.20 17.49 -2.89
N VAL A 496 9.57 16.40 -3.32
CA VAL A 496 9.58 15.14 -2.59
C VAL A 496 10.83 14.33 -2.96
N LYS A 497 11.57 13.86 -1.96
CA LYS A 497 12.72 13.00 -2.21
C LYS A 497 12.25 11.61 -2.62
N VAL A 498 12.64 11.26 -3.83
CA VAL A 498 12.54 9.90 -4.38
C VAL A 498 13.91 9.24 -4.25
N LYS A 499 13.98 7.91 -4.14
CA LYS A 499 15.25 7.17 -4.23
C LYS A 499 15.92 7.47 -5.59
N ARG A 500 16.76 8.50 -5.64
CA ARG A 500 17.58 8.86 -6.79
C ARG A 500 19.00 8.42 -6.49
N ASN A 501 19.57 7.59 -7.36
CA ASN A 501 21.02 7.44 -7.44
C ASN A 501 21.60 8.69 -8.14
N LEU A 502 21.56 9.83 -7.47
CA LEU A 502 22.30 10.99 -7.91
C LEU A 502 23.78 10.71 -7.65
N GLY A 503 24.55 10.58 -8.73
CA GLY A 503 25.93 10.09 -8.68
C GLY A 503 26.91 11.10 -8.10
N ILE A 504 26.87 11.36 -6.80
CA ILE A 504 27.86 12.21 -6.10
C ILE A 504 29.31 11.76 -6.41
N PHE A 505 29.54 10.45 -6.54
CA PHE A 505 30.83 9.89 -6.99
C PHE A 505 31.25 10.36 -8.39
N ARG A 506 30.31 10.42 -9.34
CA ARG A 506 30.57 10.92 -10.70
C ARG A 506 30.95 12.40 -10.66
N TRP A 507 30.26 13.17 -9.83
CA TRP A 507 30.55 14.59 -9.62
C TRP A 507 31.95 14.77 -9.03
N ILE A 508 32.31 14.04 -7.96
CA ILE A 508 33.63 14.10 -7.31
C ILE A 508 34.75 13.76 -8.29
N ASN A 509 34.60 12.68 -9.06
CA ASN A 509 35.59 12.28 -10.07
C ASN A 509 35.76 13.34 -11.16
N SER A 510 34.67 14.02 -11.55
CA SER A 510 34.73 15.09 -12.55
C SER A 510 35.36 16.36 -11.96
N PHE A 511 35.06 16.69 -10.70
CA PHE A 511 35.70 17.79 -9.97
C PHE A 511 37.21 17.59 -9.81
N LYS A 512 37.66 16.38 -9.41
CA LYS A 512 39.09 16.07 -9.28
C LYS A 512 39.83 16.12 -10.62
N ARG A 513 39.15 15.83 -11.73
CA ARG A 513 39.73 15.88 -13.08
C ARG A 513 39.77 17.30 -13.65
N ASP A 514 38.67 18.04 -13.56
CA ASP A 514 38.46 19.27 -14.33
C ASP A 514 38.49 20.55 -13.46
N GLY A 515 38.51 20.43 -12.12
CA GLY A 515 38.34 21.54 -11.19
C GLY A 515 36.91 22.10 -11.17
N MET A 516 36.64 23.12 -10.33
CA MET A 516 35.32 23.75 -10.30
C MET A 516 35.05 24.53 -11.60
N ASN A 517 33.91 24.25 -12.24
CA ASN A 517 33.43 24.99 -13.40
C ASN A 517 31.91 25.20 -13.31
N THR A 518 31.33 25.98 -14.22
CA THR A 518 29.89 26.31 -14.20
C THR A 518 28.98 25.09 -14.22
N PHE A 519 29.30 24.06 -15.01
CA PHE A 519 28.47 22.84 -15.10
C PHE A 519 28.50 22.06 -13.79
N LEU A 520 29.69 21.86 -13.21
CA LEU A 520 29.85 21.19 -11.92
C LEU A 520 29.22 22.00 -10.78
N ARG A 521 29.26 23.34 -10.84
CA ARG A 521 28.54 24.19 -9.88
C ARG A 521 27.02 23.96 -9.96
N MET A 522 26.45 23.92 -11.16
CA MET A 522 25.01 23.66 -11.35
C MET A 522 24.63 22.25 -10.88
N GLU A 523 25.42 21.24 -11.24
CA GLU A 523 25.21 19.86 -10.77
C GLU A 523 25.31 19.77 -9.23
N LEU A 524 26.28 20.45 -8.61
CA LEU A 524 26.41 20.50 -7.15
C LEU A 524 25.18 21.11 -6.48
N ARG A 525 24.58 22.16 -7.06
CA ARG A 525 23.34 22.75 -6.55
C ARG A 525 22.16 21.79 -6.64
N GLU A 526 22.08 20.98 -7.69
CA GLU A 526 21.05 19.95 -7.81
C GLU A 526 21.24 18.84 -6.76
N LEU A 527 22.49 18.41 -6.53
CA LEU A 527 22.83 17.39 -5.51
C LEU A 527 22.51 17.87 -4.09
N LEU A 528 22.77 19.14 -3.80
CA LEU A 528 22.53 19.78 -2.51
C LEU A 528 21.12 20.37 -2.37
N SER A 529 20.23 20.19 -3.36
CA SER A 529 18.90 20.78 -3.31
C SER A 529 18.10 20.22 -2.14
N PRO A 530 17.43 21.07 -1.33
CA PRO A 530 16.60 20.59 -0.22
C PRO A 530 15.33 19.92 -0.72
N MET A 531 15.02 18.77 -0.14
CA MET A 531 13.89 17.90 -0.48
C MET A 531 13.19 17.41 0.78
N ILE A 532 11.96 16.91 0.64
CA ILE A 532 11.12 16.43 1.75
C ILE A 532 10.85 14.93 1.59
N ILE A 533 11.09 14.14 2.62
CA ILE A 533 10.59 12.77 2.71
C ILE A 533 9.26 12.78 3.46
N LEU A 534 8.25 12.15 2.87
CA LEU A 534 6.93 11.96 3.47
C LEU A 534 6.82 10.52 3.99
N LYS A 535 6.60 10.34 5.28
CA LYS A 535 6.47 9.04 5.95
C LYS A 535 5.08 8.92 6.58
N GLU A 536 4.58 7.68 6.64
CA GLU A 536 3.38 7.40 7.43
C GLU A 536 3.63 7.80 8.88
N HIS A 537 2.71 8.61 9.42
CA HIS A 537 2.83 9.06 10.79
C HIS A 537 2.57 7.88 11.74
N PHE A 538 3.60 7.48 12.49
CA PHE A 538 3.44 6.53 13.58
C PHE A 538 2.85 7.27 14.78
N ARG A 539 1.55 7.08 15.04
CA ARG A 539 0.92 7.59 16.26
C ARG A 539 1.45 6.81 17.46
N PHE A 540 2.47 7.34 18.13
CA PHE A 540 2.59 7.17 19.58
C PHE A 540 1.54 8.09 20.20
N ARG A 541 0.56 7.51 20.90
CA ARG A 541 -0.50 8.31 21.53
C ARG A 541 0.05 8.85 22.85
N ASP A 542 0.80 9.95 22.78
CA ASP A 542 1.14 10.73 23.96
C ASP A 542 -0.11 11.49 24.45
N GLU A 543 -0.37 11.43 25.76
CA GLU A 543 -1.58 11.97 26.39
C GLU A 543 -1.57 13.51 26.55
N ASN A 544 -0.49 14.19 26.18
CA ASN A 544 -0.34 15.63 26.42
C ASN A 544 -0.31 16.45 25.14
N GLU A 545 -1.22 16.17 24.21
CA GLU A 545 -1.51 17.11 23.12
C GLU A 545 -2.56 18.13 23.59
N THR A 546 -2.09 19.29 24.07
CA THR A 546 -2.89 20.49 24.29
C THR A 546 -3.71 20.82 23.04
N LEU A 547 -4.93 21.33 23.21
CA LEU A 547 -5.89 21.68 22.13
C LEU A 547 -5.31 22.52 20.96
N GLU A 548 -4.17 23.18 21.14
CA GLU A 548 -3.43 23.89 20.07
C GLU A 548 -2.74 22.97 19.04
N SER A 549 -2.44 21.72 19.38
CA SER A 549 -1.75 20.75 18.49
C SER A 549 -2.63 20.19 17.36
N GLN A 550 -3.95 20.36 17.45
CA GLN A 550 -4.94 19.88 16.46
C GLN A 550 -4.81 20.54 15.07
N SER A 551 -3.96 21.58 14.95
CA SER A 551 -3.74 22.36 13.73
C SER A 551 -2.52 21.91 12.91
N SER A 552 -1.67 21.03 13.44
CA SER A 552 -0.35 20.76 12.83
C SER A 552 -0.41 19.74 11.67
N LEU A 553 0.42 19.97 10.64
CA LEU A 553 0.65 19.03 9.52
C LEU A 553 1.15 17.65 10.00
N ARG A 554 1.82 17.60 11.18
CA ARG A 554 2.40 16.40 11.77
C ARG A 554 1.37 15.29 12.05
N GLN A 555 0.10 15.65 12.26
CA GLN A 555 -0.98 14.69 12.49
C GLN A 555 -1.38 13.90 11.23
N LEU A 556 -1.09 14.43 10.04
CA LEU A 556 -1.42 13.80 8.75
C LEU A 556 -0.29 12.90 8.25
N VAL A 557 0.94 13.43 8.24
CA VAL A 557 2.14 12.81 7.63
C VAL A 557 3.36 13.30 8.41
N ASP A 558 4.35 12.42 8.63
CA ASP A 558 5.66 12.86 9.12
C ASP A 558 6.53 13.34 7.95
N CYS A 559 6.98 14.59 8.04
CA CYS A 559 7.76 15.26 6.99
C CYS A 559 9.19 15.48 7.46
N GLU A 560 10.18 14.96 6.74
CA GLU A 560 11.59 15.13 7.07
C GLU A 560 12.32 15.91 5.98
N LEU A 561 13.05 16.96 6.35
CA LEU A 561 13.92 17.71 5.45
C LEU A 561 15.23 16.96 5.22
N VAL A 562 15.59 16.76 3.97
CA VAL A 562 16.80 16.06 3.52
C VAL A 562 17.39 16.75 2.29
N LEU A 563 18.58 16.34 1.86
CA LEU A 563 19.17 16.76 0.59
C LEU A 563 18.80 15.79 -0.55
N ALA A 564 18.85 16.27 -1.79
CA ALA A 564 18.50 15.47 -2.96
C ALA A 564 19.39 14.23 -3.12
N ALA A 565 20.71 14.38 -2.94
CA ALA A 565 21.64 13.25 -2.89
C ALA A 565 21.80 12.72 -1.45
N ASP A 566 22.04 11.41 -1.35
CA ASP A 566 22.38 10.74 -0.10
C ASP A 566 23.87 10.90 0.22
N ASP A 567 24.21 10.87 1.51
CA ASP A 567 25.59 10.80 2.04
C ASP A 567 26.56 11.89 1.55
N VAL A 568 26.02 13.03 1.10
CA VAL A 568 26.83 14.14 0.55
C VAL A 568 27.82 14.69 1.58
N SER A 569 27.42 14.73 2.84
CA SER A 569 28.26 15.19 3.95
C SER A 569 29.51 14.33 4.11
N ILE A 570 29.40 13.01 3.96
CA ILE A 570 30.51 12.06 4.08
C ILE A 570 31.50 12.31 2.93
N PHE A 571 31.01 12.32 1.69
CA PHE A 571 31.89 12.38 0.53
C PHE A 571 32.51 13.76 0.27
N LEU A 572 31.81 14.86 0.61
CA LEU A 572 32.39 16.20 0.44
C LEU A 572 33.36 16.56 1.57
N ARG A 573 33.27 15.93 2.75
CA ARG A 573 34.29 16.09 3.80
C ARG A 573 35.66 15.60 3.35
N ASP A 574 35.73 14.57 2.51
CA ASP A 574 36.98 14.09 1.91
C ASP A 574 37.66 15.13 0.98
N LEU A 575 36.91 16.14 0.51
CA LEU A 575 37.45 17.20 -0.34
C LEU A 575 37.94 18.42 0.46
N VAL A 576 37.75 18.46 1.78
CA VAL A 576 38.13 19.64 2.59
C VAL A 576 39.61 19.95 2.46
N ASP A 577 40.47 18.93 2.37
CA ASP A 577 41.92 19.10 2.22
C ASP A 577 42.38 19.31 0.77
N GLU A 578 41.48 19.17 -0.21
CA GLU A 578 41.80 19.36 -1.62
C GLU A 578 41.95 20.85 -1.95
N LYS A 579 43.11 21.25 -2.47
CA LYS A 579 43.41 22.65 -2.78
C LYS A 579 42.38 23.30 -3.72
N GLY A 580 41.94 22.56 -4.74
CA GLY A 580 40.92 23.04 -5.68
C GLY A 580 39.56 23.30 -5.03
N TRP A 581 39.23 22.61 -3.93
CA TRP A 581 37.99 22.85 -3.19
C TRP A 581 38.07 24.14 -2.39
N GLN A 582 39.19 24.35 -1.68
CA GLN A 582 39.46 25.59 -0.94
C GLN A 582 39.45 26.83 -1.84
N GLU A 583 39.95 26.72 -3.08
CA GLU A 583 39.91 27.80 -4.08
C GLU A 583 38.49 28.04 -4.63
N ALA A 584 37.64 27.00 -4.66
CA ALA A 584 36.27 27.10 -5.16
C ALA A 584 35.28 27.67 -4.12
N LEU A 585 35.49 27.39 -2.83
CA LEU A 585 34.59 27.78 -1.73
C LEU A 585 34.11 29.25 -1.77
N PRO A 586 34.99 30.26 -1.98
CA PRO A 586 34.55 31.66 -2.07
C PRO A 586 33.52 31.95 -3.18
N THR A 587 33.55 31.17 -4.26
CA THR A 587 32.64 31.33 -5.40
C THR A 587 31.28 30.65 -5.17
N LEU A 588 31.20 29.73 -4.21
CA LEU A 588 30.00 28.94 -3.90
C LEU A 588 29.16 29.51 -2.74
N MET A 589 29.67 30.52 -2.02
CA MET A 589 29.01 31.09 -0.84
C MET A 589 27.55 31.48 -1.10
N GLU A 590 27.27 32.16 -2.22
CA GLU A 590 25.91 32.57 -2.59
C GLU A 590 25.01 31.37 -2.91
N ASP A 591 25.54 30.31 -3.53
CA ASP A 591 24.77 29.11 -3.82
C ASP A 591 24.38 28.37 -2.53
N PHE A 592 25.31 28.23 -1.58
CA PHE A 592 25.05 27.60 -0.28
C PHE A 592 24.07 28.43 0.56
N GLN A 593 24.16 29.76 0.52
CA GLN A 593 23.20 30.63 1.18
C GLN A 593 21.79 30.45 0.63
N HIS A 594 21.62 30.42 -0.69
CA HIS A 594 20.32 30.18 -1.31
C HIS A 594 19.76 28.80 -0.97
N LEU A 595 20.60 27.75 -1.00
CA LEU A 595 20.18 26.39 -0.65
C LEU A 595 19.72 26.29 0.81
N LEU A 596 20.46 26.92 1.74
CA LEU A 596 20.06 26.96 3.16
C LEU A 596 18.77 27.75 3.36
N PHE A 597 18.61 28.88 2.67
CA PHE A 597 17.39 29.67 2.73
C PHE A 597 16.18 28.90 2.19
N ASP A 598 16.32 28.21 1.07
CA ASP A 598 15.29 27.33 0.50
C ASP A 598 14.94 26.20 1.48
N ALA A 599 15.94 25.60 2.14
CA ALA A 599 15.73 24.53 3.12
C ALA A 599 14.91 25.01 4.33
N LEU A 600 15.19 26.19 4.86
CA LEU A 600 14.46 26.79 5.97
C LEU A 600 13.07 27.26 5.56
N CYS A 601 12.91 27.77 4.33
CA CYS A 601 11.59 28.06 3.78
C CYS A 601 10.73 26.80 3.66
N LEU A 602 11.30 25.68 3.18
CA LEU A 602 10.60 24.39 3.14
C LEU A 602 10.24 23.90 4.55
N LYS A 603 11.13 24.05 5.54
CA LYS A 603 10.81 23.78 6.96
C LYS A 603 9.63 24.62 7.45
N ARG A 604 9.55 25.90 7.07
CA ARG A 604 8.42 26.77 7.42
C ARG A 604 7.11 26.32 6.77
N GLU A 605 7.14 25.95 5.49
CA GLU A 605 5.93 25.43 4.80
C GLU A 605 5.38 24.17 5.48
N ILE A 606 6.24 23.27 5.98
CA ILE A 606 5.80 22.08 6.74
C ILE A 606 5.51 22.34 8.23
N GLY A 607 5.57 23.59 8.69
CA GLY A 607 5.31 23.98 10.07
C GLY A 607 6.37 23.51 11.08
N LYS A 608 7.62 23.31 10.63
CA LYS A 608 8.78 22.95 11.49
C LYS A 608 9.78 24.11 11.68
N ALA A 609 9.49 25.30 11.14
CA ALA A 609 10.26 26.52 11.39
C ALA A 609 9.38 27.77 11.28
N ASN A 610 9.77 28.84 11.95
CA ASN A 610 9.22 30.18 11.86
C ASN A 610 10.35 31.21 12.09
N GLU A 611 10.01 32.47 12.35
CA GLU A 611 10.97 33.56 12.52
C GLU A 611 11.71 33.53 13.88
N GLN A 612 11.18 32.79 14.86
CA GLN A 612 11.70 32.69 16.22
C GLN A 612 12.33 31.32 16.53
N GLU A 613 11.86 30.26 15.87
CA GLU A 613 12.25 28.86 16.13
C GLU A 613 12.44 28.10 14.81
N ASP A 614 13.57 27.42 14.64
CA ASP A 614 13.82 26.54 13.49
C ASP A 614 14.45 25.19 13.85
N LEU A 615 14.72 24.99 15.15
CA LEU A 615 15.29 23.78 15.75
C LEU A 615 16.66 23.40 15.17
N SER A 616 17.35 24.32 14.52
CA SER A 616 18.68 24.07 13.97
C SER A 616 19.71 23.77 15.05
N TYR A 617 19.54 24.29 16.27
CA TYR A 617 20.43 24.01 17.39
C TYR A 617 20.36 22.56 17.88
N LEU A 618 19.24 21.85 17.62
CA LEU A 618 19.14 20.43 17.93
C LEU A 618 19.88 19.58 16.89
N ASP A 619 19.72 19.94 15.61
CA ASP A 619 20.31 19.19 14.50
C ASP A 619 21.81 19.48 14.33
N LEU A 620 22.25 20.71 14.60
CA LEU A 620 23.64 21.17 14.63
C LEU A 620 23.88 22.07 15.86
N PRO A 621 24.32 21.50 17.00
CA PRO A 621 24.47 22.22 18.27
C PRO A 621 25.44 23.40 18.26
N SER A 622 26.51 23.33 17.48
CA SER A 622 27.49 24.42 17.35
C SER A 622 27.77 24.72 15.89
N ILE A 623 27.71 26.00 15.50
CA ILE A 623 28.18 26.43 14.17
C ILE A 623 29.68 26.16 14.03
N SER A 624 30.47 26.40 15.08
CA SER A 624 31.89 26.05 15.11
C SER A 624 32.06 24.52 15.15
N PRO A 625 33.10 23.94 14.53
CA PRO A 625 33.42 22.52 14.68
C PRO A 625 33.50 22.13 16.17
N HIS A 626 32.74 21.10 16.56
CA HIS A 626 32.64 20.65 17.94
C HIS A 626 32.27 19.16 17.98
N GLU A 627 32.64 18.44 19.04
CA GLU A 627 32.38 17.00 19.18
C GLU A 627 30.87 16.68 19.28
N GLN A 628 30.08 17.62 19.82
CA GLN A 628 28.61 17.52 19.85
C GLN A 628 27.95 17.59 18.46
N ASN A 629 28.67 17.95 17.40
CA ASN A 629 28.12 17.99 16.04
C ASN A 629 28.12 16.59 15.40
N TYR A 630 27.29 15.69 15.92
CA TYR A 630 27.21 14.29 15.45
C TYR A 630 26.68 14.13 14.01
N GLY A 631 26.02 15.14 13.44
CA GLY A 631 25.62 15.14 12.03
C GLY A 631 24.46 14.20 11.68
N PHE A 632 23.55 13.91 12.63
CA PHE A 632 22.42 12.99 12.42
C PHE A 632 21.47 13.39 11.27
N ARG A 633 21.41 14.68 10.91
CA ARG A 633 20.55 15.20 9.84
C ARG A 633 21.37 15.79 8.71
N ASN A 634 21.33 15.18 7.53
CA ASN A 634 22.15 15.60 6.39
C ASN A 634 21.93 17.06 5.93
N TRP A 635 20.77 17.67 6.19
CA TRP A 635 20.48 19.03 5.72
C TRP A 635 21.35 20.10 6.41
N VAL A 636 21.80 19.87 7.65
CA VAL A 636 22.64 20.84 8.38
C VAL A 636 24.03 21.00 7.76
N PHE A 637 24.42 20.08 6.88
CA PHE A 637 25.63 20.20 6.09
C PHE A 637 25.65 21.48 5.24
N LEU A 638 24.48 22.02 4.85
CA LEU A 638 24.38 23.33 4.19
C LEU A 638 24.87 24.48 5.08
N ILE A 639 24.66 24.39 6.40
CA ILE A 639 25.14 25.37 7.38
C ILE A 639 26.68 25.30 7.47
N GLU A 640 27.24 24.08 7.53
CA GLU A 640 28.68 23.87 7.56
C GLU A 640 29.35 24.35 6.26
N LEU A 641 28.79 24.02 5.10
CA LEU A 641 29.27 24.49 3.80
C LEU A 641 29.25 26.01 3.68
N LEU A 642 28.17 26.66 4.13
CA LEU A 642 28.07 28.12 4.13
C LEU A 642 29.08 28.77 5.07
N ARG A 643 29.25 28.22 6.28
CA ARG A 643 30.28 28.64 7.24
C ARG A 643 31.67 28.55 6.62
N ASP A 644 32.02 27.41 6.02
CA ASP A 644 33.35 27.17 5.46
C ASP A 644 33.61 28.08 4.24
N ALA A 645 32.59 28.28 3.40
CA ALA A 645 32.65 29.23 2.29
C ALA A 645 32.87 30.67 2.79
N TRP A 646 32.16 31.08 3.85
CA TRP A 646 32.34 32.40 4.45
C TRP A 646 33.74 32.57 5.06
N CYS A 647 34.27 31.56 5.77
CA CYS A 647 35.63 31.58 6.28
C CYS A 647 36.66 31.70 5.13
N ALA A 648 36.42 31.05 3.99
CA ALA A 648 37.26 31.19 2.81
C ALA A 648 37.15 32.59 2.18
N VAL A 649 35.94 33.16 2.06
CA VAL A 649 35.74 34.55 1.59
C VAL A 649 36.46 35.52 2.51
N LYS A 650 36.37 35.37 3.83
CA LYS A 650 37.03 36.25 4.80
C LYS A 650 38.54 36.31 4.59
N LYS A 651 39.19 35.18 4.29
CA LYS A 651 40.64 35.13 4.00
C LYS A 651 41.01 35.96 2.76
N VAL A 652 40.11 36.08 1.79
CA VAL A 652 40.33 36.78 0.51
C VAL A 652 39.86 38.23 0.56
N ASN A 653 38.68 38.48 1.12
CA ASN A 653 38.02 39.78 1.23
C ASN A 653 37.21 39.88 2.53
N PRO A 654 37.84 40.34 3.64
CA PRO A 654 37.20 40.49 4.94
C PRO A 654 35.99 41.44 4.91
N LEU A 655 36.06 42.55 4.16
CA LEU A 655 34.97 43.54 4.09
C LEU A 655 33.70 42.93 3.49
N ARG A 656 33.83 42.12 2.44
CA ARG A 656 32.70 41.38 1.86
C ARG A 656 32.12 40.37 2.87
N ALA A 657 32.98 39.63 3.56
CA ALA A 657 32.55 38.66 4.56
C ALA A 657 31.77 39.32 5.71
N ALA A 658 32.26 40.46 6.22
CA ALA A 658 31.58 41.23 7.26
C ALA A 658 30.21 41.73 6.80
N GLN A 659 30.13 42.31 5.59
CA GLN A 659 28.86 42.76 5.01
C GLN A 659 27.84 41.61 4.88
N THR A 660 28.27 40.45 4.40
CA THR A 660 27.40 39.25 4.30
C THR A 660 26.90 38.78 5.67
N ALA A 661 27.73 38.83 6.71
CA ALA A 661 27.29 38.48 8.06
C ALA A 661 26.23 39.45 8.60
N LYS A 662 26.36 40.76 8.32
CA LYS A 662 25.33 41.76 8.67
C LYS A 662 24.02 41.49 7.92
N GLU A 663 24.09 41.06 6.66
CA GLU A 663 22.92 40.67 5.86
C GLU A 663 22.25 39.41 6.38
N TRP A 664 23.00 38.40 6.85
CA TRP A 664 22.43 37.22 7.49
C TRP A 664 21.58 37.57 8.71
N PHE A 665 22.02 38.55 9.52
CA PHE A 665 21.21 39.01 10.64
C PHE A 665 19.90 39.69 10.21
N GLN A 666 19.73 40.11 8.95
CA GLN A 666 18.45 40.63 8.45
C GLN A 666 17.53 39.52 7.93
N LEU A 667 18.04 38.30 7.69
CA LEU A 667 17.23 37.17 7.26
C LEU A 667 16.34 36.65 8.41
N PRO A 668 15.14 36.13 8.11
CA PRO A 668 14.13 35.85 9.13
C PRO A 668 14.44 34.66 10.05
N PHE A 669 15.32 33.74 9.67
CA PHE A 669 15.47 32.47 10.39
C PHE A 669 16.58 32.50 11.47
N PRO A 670 16.35 31.88 12.65
CA PRO A 670 17.35 31.76 13.73
C PRO A 670 18.72 31.25 13.27
N THR A 671 18.76 30.25 12.37
CA THR A 671 20.00 29.70 11.80
C THR A 671 20.93 30.80 11.24
N PHE A 672 20.37 31.80 10.56
CA PHE A 672 21.18 32.91 10.01
C PHE A 672 21.65 33.87 11.10
N LYS A 673 20.90 34.04 12.20
CA LYS A 673 21.36 34.77 13.38
C LYS A 673 22.55 34.08 14.04
N ARG A 674 22.49 32.75 14.18
CA ARG A 674 23.60 31.93 14.68
C ARG A 674 24.86 32.09 13.83
N LEU A 675 24.71 32.03 12.50
CA LEU A 675 25.81 32.28 11.56
C LEU A 675 26.39 33.70 11.69
N ALA A 676 25.55 34.72 11.90
CA ALA A 676 25.99 36.09 12.13
C ALA A 676 26.76 36.24 13.46
N PHE A 677 26.30 35.63 14.55
CA PHE A 677 27.03 35.63 15.83
C PHE A 677 28.35 34.85 15.75
N PHE A 678 28.37 33.71 15.05
CA PHE A 678 29.61 33.01 14.73
C PHE A 678 30.58 33.90 13.95
N ALA A 679 30.10 34.63 12.94
CA ALA A 679 30.90 35.55 12.17
C ALA A 679 31.44 36.71 13.02
N ALA A 680 30.65 37.28 13.93
CA ALA A 680 31.06 38.33 14.86
C ALA A 680 32.17 37.89 15.82
N ASN A 681 32.17 36.61 16.21
CA ASN A 681 33.24 36.04 17.02
C ASN A 681 34.56 35.94 16.22
N GLN A 682 34.49 35.68 14.92
CA GLN A 682 35.68 35.48 14.09
C GLN A 682 36.22 36.79 13.53
N ASP A 683 35.35 37.68 13.05
CA ASP A 683 35.69 38.88 12.28
C ASP A 683 35.94 40.11 13.17
N ASP A 684 36.84 41.00 12.72
CA ASP A 684 37.19 42.22 13.45
C ASP A 684 36.50 43.48 12.88
N PHE A 685 35.84 43.38 11.71
CA PHE A 685 35.07 44.48 11.11
C PHE A 685 33.62 44.53 11.63
N ILE A 686 33.13 43.46 12.25
CA ILE A 686 31.87 43.47 13.01
C ILE A 686 32.19 43.99 14.40
N THR A 687 31.75 45.21 14.71
CA THR A 687 32.15 45.87 15.96
C THR A 687 31.31 45.37 17.15
N PRO A 688 31.79 45.57 18.39
CA PRO A 688 31.00 45.31 19.59
C PRO A 688 29.62 45.95 19.59
N GLU A 689 29.51 47.16 19.04
CA GLU A 689 28.25 47.87 18.89
C GLU A 689 27.27 47.11 17.97
N ASP A 690 27.76 46.57 16.84
CA ASP A 690 26.94 45.84 15.87
C ASP A 690 26.25 44.63 16.52
N TRP A 691 27.01 43.77 17.20
CA TRP A 691 26.45 42.54 17.76
C TRP A 691 25.72 42.76 19.10
N VAL A 692 26.03 43.81 19.86
CA VAL A 692 25.19 44.21 21.00
C VAL A 692 23.84 44.71 20.51
N ASP A 693 23.79 45.50 19.43
CA ASP A 693 22.51 45.91 18.83
C ASP A 693 21.69 44.70 18.36
N TRP A 694 22.33 43.68 17.79
CA TRP A 694 21.67 42.42 17.42
C TRP A 694 21.06 41.68 18.61
N LEU A 695 21.78 41.60 19.73
CA LEU A 695 21.30 40.92 20.94
C LEU A 695 20.13 41.64 21.61
N LEU A 696 20.08 42.97 21.51
CA LEU A 696 19.11 43.82 22.23
C LEU A 696 17.84 44.13 21.42
N ILE A 697 17.76 43.72 20.15
CA ILE A 697 16.54 43.86 19.33
C ILE A 697 15.39 43.01 19.92
N ASP A 698 14.16 43.48 19.70
CA ASP A 698 12.92 42.80 20.10
C ASP A 698 12.92 42.38 21.58
N ASP A 699 13.18 43.34 22.46
CA ASP A 699 13.23 43.13 23.92
C ASP A 699 14.30 42.10 24.32
N ALA A 700 15.47 42.18 23.68
CA ALA A 700 16.57 41.25 23.86
C ALA A 700 16.23 39.77 23.59
N TRP A 701 15.31 39.48 22.65
CA TRP A 701 14.88 38.10 22.35
C TRP A 701 16.04 37.16 22.06
N TRP A 702 16.99 37.59 21.21
CA TRP A 702 18.10 36.74 20.79
C TRP A 702 19.11 36.52 21.91
N LEU A 703 19.28 37.46 22.85
CA LEU A 703 20.11 37.27 24.04
C LEU A 703 19.68 36.04 24.84
N TRP A 704 18.37 35.83 24.97
CA TRP A 704 17.79 34.79 25.83
C TRP A 704 17.31 33.55 25.07
N SER A 705 17.31 33.57 23.74
CA SER A 705 16.80 32.47 22.93
C SER A 705 17.71 31.25 22.98
N VAL A 706 17.09 30.08 23.23
CA VAL A 706 17.77 28.77 23.21
C VAL A 706 18.39 28.47 21.84
N GLU A 707 17.79 28.98 20.76
CA GLU A 707 18.27 28.81 19.38
C GLU A 707 19.69 29.37 19.17
N THR A 708 20.03 30.47 19.83
CA THR A 708 21.31 31.19 19.65
C THR A 708 22.27 31.04 20.82
N GLN A 709 21.87 30.30 21.86
CA GLN A 709 22.56 30.18 23.14
C GLN A 709 24.06 29.87 23.01
N ARG A 710 24.43 28.82 22.27
CA ARG A 710 25.83 28.40 22.11
C ARG A 710 26.68 29.49 21.48
N GLU A 711 26.20 30.08 20.38
CA GLU A 711 26.94 31.12 19.67
C GLU A 711 27.10 32.41 20.51
N ILE A 712 26.12 32.74 21.35
CA ILE A 712 26.16 33.92 22.24
C ILE A 712 27.14 33.75 23.38
N TYR A 713 27.10 32.62 24.10
CA TYR A 713 28.06 32.39 25.17
C TYR A 713 29.49 32.35 24.65
N ARG A 714 29.69 31.77 23.46
CA ARG A 714 31.00 31.79 22.82
C ARG A 714 31.45 33.20 22.44
N LEU A 715 30.52 34.03 21.95
CA LEU A 715 30.78 35.43 21.67
C LEU A 715 31.15 36.21 22.94
N PHE A 716 30.48 35.96 24.07
CA PHE A 716 30.80 36.60 25.36
C PHE A 716 32.19 36.23 25.85
N VAL A 717 32.52 34.94 25.89
CA VAL A 717 33.82 34.46 26.39
C VAL A 717 34.97 35.00 25.52
N LEU A 718 34.81 35.04 24.19
CA LEU A 718 35.90 35.39 23.29
C LEU A 718 36.00 36.89 22.98
N LYS A 719 34.88 37.62 22.88
CA LYS A 719 34.85 39.03 22.49
C LYS A 719 34.36 39.97 23.60
N GLY A 720 33.91 39.46 24.76
CA GLY A 720 33.41 40.28 25.86
C GLY A 720 34.38 41.38 26.31
N LYS A 721 35.68 41.07 26.45
CA LYS A 721 36.72 42.04 26.81
C LYS A 721 36.91 43.18 25.79
N SER A 722 36.45 43.01 24.55
CA SER A 722 36.54 44.03 23.50
C SER A 722 35.39 45.04 23.53
N LEU A 723 34.39 44.86 24.41
CA LEU A 723 33.27 45.78 24.55
C LEU A 723 33.74 47.20 24.88
N SER A 724 33.18 48.19 24.19
CA SER A 724 33.28 49.59 24.60
C SER A 724 32.46 49.84 25.86
N SER A 725 32.81 50.85 26.66
CA SER A 725 32.09 51.15 27.91
C SER A 725 30.58 51.33 27.70
N TRP A 726 30.18 51.95 26.58
CA TRP A 726 28.79 52.18 26.24
C TRP A 726 28.04 50.88 25.86
N SER A 727 28.65 50.03 25.03
CA SER A 727 28.07 48.74 24.64
C SER A 727 28.00 47.78 25.83
N GLN A 728 29.01 47.81 26.71
CA GLN A 728 29.04 47.06 27.96
C GLN A 728 27.86 47.44 28.87
N GLU A 729 27.68 48.73 29.16
CA GLU A 729 26.61 49.20 30.04
C GLU A 729 25.22 48.80 29.51
N ARG A 730 25.00 48.91 28.19
CA ARG A 730 23.75 48.48 27.55
C ARG A 730 23.50 46.98 27.70
N LEU A 731 24.52 46.16 27.46
CA LEU A 731 24.40 44.71 27.56
C LEU A 731 24.20 44.27 29.01
N GLU A 732 24.96 44.84 29.96
CA GLU A 732 24.81 44.54 31.40
C GLU A 732 23.40 44.91 31.89
N ASN A 733 22.88 46.09 31.54
CA ASN A 733 21.53 46.49 31.90
C ASN A 733 20.47 45.54 31.35
N ALA A 734 20.63 45.06 30.12
CA ALA A 734 19.70 44.08 29.54
C ALA A 734 19.79 42.72 30.22
N ILE A 735 20.99 42.26 30.59
CA ILE A 735 21.17 41.02 31.36
C ILE A 735 20.53 41.16 32.75
N LEU A 736 20.67 42.32 33.41
CA LEU A 736 20.08 42.58 34.72
C LEU A 736 18.54 42.60 34.71
N LEU A 737 17.91 43.03 33.61
CA LEU A 737 16.45 42.98 33.45
C LEU A 737 15.91 41.54 33.36
N GLY A 738 16.73 40.59 32.92
CA GLY A 738 16.35 39.18 32.76
C GLY A 738 15.58 38.91 31.46
N PRO A 739 15.20 37.63 31.22
CA PRO A 739 14.53 37.23 29.99
C PRO A 739 13.07 37.73 29.92
N PRO A 740 12.57 38.09 28.72
CA PRO A 740 11.17 38.50 28.53
C PRO A 740 10.18 37.42 28.98
N ARG A 741 9.20 37.81 29.82
CA ARG A 741 8.19 36.88 30.36
C ARG A 741 7.40 36.14 29.26
N ARG A 742 7.23 36.77 28.10
CA ARG A 742 6.53 36.23 26.92
C ARG A 742 7.20 35.01 26.27
N MET A 743 8.48 34.72 26.59
CA MET A 743 9.19 33.55 26.06
C MET A 743 8.78 32.25 26.78
N PHE A 744 8.12 32.37 27.93
CA PHE A 744 7.80 31.26 28.80
C PHE A 744 6.30 31.12 28.97
N ARG A 745 5.83 29.93 29.31
CA ARG A 745 4.41 29.64 29.51
C ARG A 745 3.85 30.42 30.71
N ASP A 746 2.58 30.79 30.65
CA ASP A 746 1.93 31.60 31.69
C ASP A 746 1.67 30.83 33.00
N ASP A 747 1.77 29.50 32.98
CA ASP A 747 1.45 28.59 34.08
C ASP A 747 2.63 28.30 35.04
N ILE A 748 3.80 28.88 34.80
CA ILE A 748 4.97 28.71 35.67
C ILE A 748 4.75 29.42 37.01
N GLU A 749 4.96 28.70 38.12
CA GLU A 749 4.86 29.26 39.46
C GLU A 749 5.86 30.42 39.68
N PRO A 750 5.51 31.46 40.48
CA PRO A 750 6.36 32.64 40.67
C PRO A 750 7.77 32.32 41.19
N ASP A 751 7.89 31.36 42.10
CA ASP A 751 9.18 30.97 42.68
C ASP A 751 10.06 30.26 41.64
N CYS A 752 9.48 29.32 40.87
CA CYS A 752 10.16 28.67 39.75
C CYS A 752 10.57 29.67 38.65
N TRP A 753 9.72 30.66 38.37
CA TRP A 753 10.06 31.73 37.43
C TRP A 753 11.28 32.53 37.89
N GLN A 754 11.31 32.91 39.18
CA GLN A 754 12.44 33.64 39.74
C GLN A 754 13.74 32.82 39.68
N GLU A 755 13.69 31.52 39.96
CA GLU A 755 14.85 30.62 39.81
C GLU A 755 15.34 30.55 38.35
N ILE A 756 14.44 30.43 37.38
CA ILE A 756 14.79 30.42 35.94
C ILE A 756 15.50 31.73 35.56
N VAL A 757 14.96 32.87 35.99
CA VAL A 757 15.56 34.19 35.73
C VAL A 757 16.93 34.27 36.40
N ASP A 758 17.03 33.95 37.69
CA ASP A 758 18.26 34.03 38.46
C ASP A 758 19.37 33.16 37.85
N HIS A 759 19.06 31.90 37.50
CA HIS A 759 20.00 30.99 36.85
C HIS A 759 20.45 31.50 35.48
N SER A 760 19.51 32.04 34.68
CA SER A 760 19.82 32.56 33.35
C SER A 760 20.70 33.81 33.42
N VAL A 761 20.36 34.76 34.30
CA VAL A 761 21.14 35.99 34.55
C VAL A 761 22.54 35.64 35.05
N TRP A 762 22.63 34.74 36.03
CA TRP A 762 23.92 34.27 36.55
C TRP A 762 24.80 33.71 35.42
N ARG A 763 24.24 32.85 34.56
CA ARG A 763 25.00 32.17 33.49
C ARG A 763 25.54 33.18 32.47
N HIS A 764 24.76 34.20 32.10
CA HIS A 764 25.20 35.26 31.18
C HIS A 764 26.30 36.14 31.78
N LEU A 765 26.13 36.60 33.03
CA LEU A 765 27.13 37.41 33.72
C LEU A 765 28.44 36.64 33.96
N ALA A 766 28.35 35.38 34.39
CA ALA A 766 29.52 34.53 34.62
C ALA A 766 30.31 34.29 33.32
N LYS A 767 29.63 34.02 32.20
CA LYS A 767 30.29 33.88 30.88
C LYS A 767 30.92 35.19 30.39
N LEU A 768 30.31 36.33 30.69
CA LEU A 768 30.88 37.64 30.36
C LEU A 768 32.13 37.94 31.20
N GLU A 769 32.10 37.62 32.51
CA GLU A 769 33.26 37.74 33.41
C GLU A 769 34.42 36.84 32.97
N ALA A 770 34.12 35.63 32.48
CA ALA A 770 35.12 34.68 31.99
C ALA A 770 35.99 35.22 30.83
N SER A 771 35.52 36.24 30.09
CA SER A 771 36.32 36.93 29.07
C SER A 771 37.44 37.81 29.64
N GLY A 772 37.44 38.06 30.95
CA GLY A 772 38.34 38.99 31.64
C GLY A 772 37.89 40.46 31.55
N LEU A 773 36.63 40.72 31.19
CA LEU A 773 35.98 42.03 31.26
C LEU A 773 35.80 42.46 32.73
N ARG A 774 36.06 43.73 33.03
CA ARG A 774 35.71 44.32 34.34
C ARG A 774 34.28 44.83 34.28
N MET A 775 33.35 44.08 34.84
CA MET A 775 31.92 44.43 34.87
C MET A 775 31.65 45.71 35.66
N GLY A 776 30.53 46.38 35.37
CA GLY A 776 29.99 47.46 36.18
C GLY A 776 29.67 47.00 37.61
N ASP A 777 29.59 47.95 38.55
CA ASP A 777 29.39 47.65 39.97
C ASP A 777 28.07 46.92 40.23
N GLU A 778 27.01 47.27 39.50
CA GLU A 778 25.67 46.65 39.64
C GLU A 778 25.65 45.19 39.17
N ALA A 779 26.16 44.92 37.95
CA ALA A 779 26.27 43.57 37.40
C ALA A 779 27.17 42.68 38.25
N ARG A 780 28.29 43.21 38.74
CA ARG A 780 29.21 42.49 39.61
C ARG A 780 28.59 42.14 40.96
N ASN A 781 27.89 43.08 41.60
CA ASN A 781 27.18 42.81 42.86
C ASN A 781 26.10 41.74 42.65
N ARG A 782 25.33 41.83 41.56
CA ARG A 782 24.29 40.83 41.23
C ARG A 782 24.88 39.44 41.01
N LEU A 783 26.02 39.31 40.34
CA LEU A 783 26.70 38.02 40.15
C LEU A 783 27.17 37.43 41.48
N VAL A 784 27.73 38.26 42.37
CA VAL A 784 28.17 37.83 43.71
C VAL A 784 26.97 37.35 44.55
N ASP A 785 25.88 38.09 44.54
CA ASP A 785 24.65 37.74 45.27
C ASP A 785 24.07 36.41 44.76
N LEU A 786 23.98 36.23 43.43
CA LEU A 786 23.48 34.99 42.83
C LEU A 786 24.41 33.79 43.10
N SER A 787 25.73 34.01 43.08
CA SER A 787 26.70 32.95 43.40
C SER A 787 26.64 32.53 44.87
N ALA A 788 26.30 33.46 45.78
CA ALA A 788 26.08 33.16 47.19
C ALA A 788 24.75 32.46 47.44
N ALA A 789 23.69 32.85 46.73
CA ALA A 789 22.36 32.24 46.82
C ALA A 789 22.30 30.82 46.24
N TYR A 790 23.04 30.56 45.15
CA TYR A 790 23.05 29.27 44.45
C TYR A 790 24.48 28.72 44.27
N PRO A 791 25.11 28.17 45.33
CA PRO A 791 26.52 27.72 45.30
C PRO A 791 26.82 26.57 44.33
N PHE A 792 25.79 25.86 43.86
CA PHE A 792 25.91 24.77 42.89
C PHE A 792 26.10 25.25 41.45
N LEU A 793 25.79 26.51 41.15
CA LEU A 793 26.01 27.10 39.83
C LEU A 793 27.51 27.33 39.63
N GLN A 794 28.11 26.59 38.69
CA GLN A 794 29.51 26.71 38.31
C GLN A 794 29.65 26.54 36.80
N LEU A 795 30.58 27.29 36.20
CA LEU A 795 30.86 27.14 34.77
C LEU A 795 31.51 25.78 34.52
N ALA A 796 31.05 25.09 33.48
CA ALA A 796 31.58 23.77 33.15
C ALA A 796 32.94 23.90 32.47
N ALA A 797 33.88 23.01 32.82
CA ALA A 797 35.22 23.01 32.22
C ALA A 797 35.21 22.57 30.74
N ASN A 798 34.21 21.78 30.34
CA ASN A 798 34.02 21.24 28.99
C ASN A 798 33.00 22.02 28.15
N GLU A 799 32.65 23.25 28.55
CA GLU A 799 31.68 24.11 27.86
C GLU A 799 30.25 23.54 27.77
N SER A 800 29.93 22.45 28.47
CA SER A 800 28.59 21.84 28.43
C SER A 800 27.47 22.78 28.90
N ASP A 801 27.82 23.77 29.71
CA ASP A 801 26.95 24.85 30.15
C ASP A 801 26.57 25.85 29.04
N GLU A 802 27.21 25.78 27.87
CA GLU A 802 26.90 26.58 26.69
C GLU A 802 25.85 25.93 25.77
N PHE A 803 25.54 24.65 25.98
CA PHE A 803 24.60 23.89 25.17
C PHE A 803 23.25 23.73 25.89
N SER A 804 22.17 23.73 25.13
CA SER A 804 20.83 23.42 25.65
C SER A 804 20.62 21.91 25.82
N ILE A 805 21.28 21.11 25.00
CA ILE A 805 21.34 19.64 25.10
C ILE A 805 22.80 19.23 24.96
N TRP A 806 23.27 18.41 25.91
CA TRP A 806 24.59 17.82 25.88
C TRP A 806 24.47 16.30 25.89
N MET A 807 25.09 15.63 24.92
CA MET A 807 25.15 14.17 24.89
C MET A 807 26.56 13.73 25.29
N SER A 808 26.67 12.93 26.35
CA SER A 808 27.92 12.26 26.73
C SER A 808 27.68 10.76 26.95
N GLY A 809 28.54 9.94 26.33
CA GLY A 809 28.57 8.49 26.47
C GLY A 809 29.78 8.00 27.27
N SER A 810 29.76 6.74 27.72
CA SER A 810 30.82 6.11 28.52
C SER A 810 32.18 5.92 27.80
N GLY A 811 32.35 6.51 26.61
CA GLY A 811 33.58 6.50 25.82
C GLY A 811 34.08 7.90 25.46
N ASP A 812 33.39 8.96 25.87
CA ASP A 812 33.80 10.35 25.59
C ASP A 812 34.84 10.83 26.62
N PRO A 813 35.83 11.65 26.22
CA PRO A 813 36.88 12.15 27.12
C PRO A 813 36.34 12.91 28.33
N ASP A 814 35.16 13.51 28.18
CA ASP A 814 34.52 14.42 29.12
C ASP A 814 33.35 13.77 29.88
N PHE A 815 33.26 12.43 29.90
CA PHE A 815 32.25 11.73 30.69
C PHE A 815 32.52 11.91 32.19
N GLU A 816 31.96 12.97 32.78
CA GLU A 816 31.91 13.13 34.22
C GLU A 816 30.73 12.33 34.78
N GLU A 817 31.04 11.27 35.52
CA GLU A 817 30.09 10.43 36.25
C GLU A 817 29.55 11.17 37.50
N LYS A 818 29.00 12.38 37.33
CA LYS A 818 28.28 13.09 38.40
C LYS A 818 26.86 12.51 38.51
N LYS A 819 26.79 11.29 39.04
CA LYS A 819 25.54 10.66 39.49
C LYS A 819 25.65 10.42 40.99
N GLU A 820 24.65 10.86 41.75
CA GLU A 820 24.49 10.40 43.12
C GLU A 820 24.03 8.93 43.05
N ILE A 821 24.99 8.00 43.04
CA ILE A 821 24.69 6.57 42.97
C ILE A 821 24.38 6.06 44.37
N THR A 822 23.14 5.67 44.63
CA THR A 822 22.81 4.91 45.84
C THR A 822 22.97 3.41 45.58
N PHE A 823 23.74 2.74 46.44
CA PHE A 823 24.03 1.31 46.29
C PHE A 823 22.93 0.46 46.93
N ALA A 824 22.32 -0.42 46.14
CA ALA A 824 21.38 -1.43 46.62
C ALA A 824 22.10 -2.40 47.58
N PRO A 825 21.56 -2.67 48.79
CA PRO A 825 22.20 -3.56 49.75
C PRO A 825 22.39 -4.99 49.23
N ARG A 826 23.53 -5.61 49.54
CA ARG A 826 23.86 -6.98 49.11
C ARG A 826 23.24 -8.07 49.99
N LYS A 827 22.69 -7.71 51.17
CA LYS A 827 22.00 -8.65 52.06
C LYS A 827 20.49 -8.56 51.82
N ARG A 828 19.83 -9.71 51.73
CA ARG A 828 18.40 -9.83 51.48
C ARG A 828 17.53 -9.01 52.45
N SER A 829 17.82 -9.05 53.75
CA SER A 829 17.03 -8.33 54.78
C SER A 829 17.10 -6.81 54.64
N GLU A 830 18.28 -6.29 54.30
CA GLU A 830 18.53 -4.86 54.08
C GLU A 830 17.93 -4.42 52.72
N LEU A 831 18.02 -5.27 51.70
CA LEU A 831 17.45 -5.03 50.38
C LEU A 831 15.92 -4.97 50.40
N VAL A 832 15.25 -5.81 51.20
CA VAL A 832 13.79 -5.77 51.36
C VAL A 832 13.31 -4.46 52.00
N GLN A 833 14.07 -3.90 52.96
CA GLN A 833 13.77 -2.60 53.54
C GLN A 833 14.05 -1.47 52.54
N TRP A 834 15.13 -1.57 51.79
CA TRP A 834 15.50 -0.59 50.77
C TRP A 834 14.52 -0.55 49.59
N LEU A 835 13.98 -1.69 49.17
CA LEU A 835 12.93 -1.75 48.13
C LEU A 835 11.62 -1.06 48.54
N GLN A 836 11.43 -0.78 49.83
CA GLN A 836 10.25 -0.08 50.35
C GLN A 836 10.43 1.44 50.40
N THR A 837 11.65 1.96 50.24
CA THR A 837 11.87 3.41 50.18
C THR A 837 11.56 3.92 48.79
N THR A 838 10.60 4.84 48.68
CA THR A 838 10.30 5.57 47.44
C THR A 838 11.49 6.47 47.08
N PRO A 839 11.98 6.46 45.83
CA PRO A 839 12.89 7.49 45.37
C PRO A 839 12.25 8.87 45.58
N VAL A 840 13.03 9.88 45.97
CA VAL A 840 12.52 11.25 46.02
C VAL A 840 12.26 11.67 44.57
N ASP A 841 11.00 11.80 44.20
CA ASP A 841 10.61 12.36 42.90
C ASP A 841 11.30 13.72 42.71
N HIS A 842 11.89 13.93 41.52
CA HIS A 842 12.52 15.18 41.05
C HIS A 842 14.04 15.37 41.24
N ASN A 843 14.87 14.34 41.07
CA ASN A 843 16.28 14.57 40.70
C ASN A 843 16.68 13.76 39.44
N PRO A 844 16.85 14.40 38.26
CA PRO A 844 17.34 13.76 37.02
C PRO A 844 18.73 13.10 37.15
N PHE A 845 19.47 13.41 38.22
CA PHE A 845 20.82 12.90 38.49
C PHE A 845 20.86 11.77 39.53
N TYR A 846 19.70 11.35 40.07
CA TYR A 846 19.61 10.20 40.98
C TYR A 846 19.61 8.89 40.18
N ASN A 847 20.61 8.05 40.40
CA ASN A 847 20.67 6.69 39.88
C ASN A 847 20.92 5.73 41.04
N ASP A 848 20.43 4.50 40.95
CA ASP A 848 20.79 3.47 41.90
C ASP A 848 21.20 2.17 41.20
N THR A 849 21.79 1.26 41.97
CA THR A 849 22.31 0.00 41.44
C THR A 849 21.27 -1.13 41.44
N TRP A 850 19.97 -0.82 41.47
CA TRP A 850 18.92 -1.84 41.46
C TRP A 850 18.88 -2.62 40.14
N SER A 851 18.96 -1.91 39.02
CA SER A 851 19.03 -2.50 37.68
C SER A 851 20.21 -3.49 37.54
N ASP A 852 21.39 -3.12 38.06
CA ASP A 852 22.57 -4.00 38.10
C ASP A 852 22.40 -5.18 39.03
N THR A 853 21.68 -5.01 40.15
CA THR A 853 21.35 -6.11 41.06
C THR A 853 20.39 -7.10 40.40
N CYS A 854 19.41 -6.60 39.64
CA CYS A 854 18.50 -7.42 38.83
C CYS A 854 19.22 -8.19 37.73
N ARG A 855 20.26 -7.59 37.13
CA ARG A 855 21.07 -8.21 36.06
C ARG A 855 22.03 -9.26 36.60
N ASN A 856 22.80 -8.91 37.64
CA ASN A 856 23.93 -9.70 38.12
C ASN A 856 23.54 -10.71 39.21
N GLN A 857 22.47 -10.46 39.96
CA GLN A 857 22.05 -11.29 41.11
C GLN A 857 20.55 -11.62 41.07
N LEU A 858 20.12 -12.24 39.96
CA LEU A 858 18.72 -12.63 39.72
C LEU A 858 18.06 -13.39 40.90
N SER A 859 18.79 -14.28 41.58
CA SER A 859 18.25 -15.03 42.72
C SER A 859 17.98 -14.13 43.94
N LEU A 860 18.85 -13.16 44.21
CA LEU A 860 18.71 -12.22 45.32
C LEU A 860 17.55 -11.26 45.06
N SER A 861 17.48 -10.70 43.84
CA SER A 861 16.42 -9.75 43.46
C SER A 861 15.04 -10.41 43.47
N LEU A 862 14.90 -11.62 42.90
CA LEU A 862 13.66 -12.39 42.96
C LEU A 862 13.27 -12.76 44.39
N CYS A 863 14.22 -13.17 45.24
CA CYS A 863 13.91 -13.49 46.63
C CYS A 863 13.46 -12.27 47.44
N ALA A 864 14.07 -11.11 47.19
CA ALA A 864 13.71 -9.86 47.86
C ALA A 864 12.32 -9.37 47.40
N LEU A 865 12.04 -9.40 46.09
CA LEU A 865 10.73 -9.08 45.54
C LEU A 865 9.63 -10.08 45.93
N TYR A 866 9.99 -11.35 46.07
CA TYR A 866 9.08 -12.38 46.60
C TYR A 866 8.69 -12.09 48.05
N GLU A 867 9.65 -11.65 48.87
CA GLU A 867 9.39 -11.33 50.28
C GLU A 867 8.56 -10.04 50.45
N THR A 868 8.75 -9.03 49.58
CA THR A 868 7.88 -7.84 49.58
C THR A 868 6.47 -8.20 49.11
N ALA A 869 6.35 -9.03 48.07
CA ALA A 869 5.06 -9.53 47.58
C ALA A 869 4.30 -10.35 48.63
N GLN A 870 4.98 -11.22 49.40
CA GLN A 870 4.38 -11.96 50.52
C GLN A 870 3.83 -11.02 51.62
N ARG A 871 4.44 -9.85 51.79
CA ARG A 871 3.97 -8.79 52.70
C ARG A 871 2.88 -7.90 52.09
N LYS A 872 2.40 -8.23 50.89
CA LYS A 872 1.44 -7.45 50.07
C LYS A 872 1.94 -6.05 49.70
N ILE A 873 3.25 -5.85 49.66
CA ILE A 873 3.86 -4.58 49.25
C ILE A 873 4.46 -4.78 47.85
N TRP A 874 3.99 -3.99 46.89
CA TRP A 874 4.41 -4.06 45.49
C TRP A 874 5.04 -2.73 45.05
N PRO A 875 6.37 -2.56 45.19
CA PRO A 875 7.04 -1.32 44.81
C PRO A 875 7.10 -1.20 43.28
N LYS A 876 6.24 -0.35 42.71
CA LYS A 876 5.89 -0.35 41.28
C LYS A 876 7.09 -0.02 40.38
N ASP A 877 7.84 1.02 40.71
CA ASP A 877 9.01 1.43 39.91
C ASP A 877 10.14 0.39 39.96
N ARG A 878 10.34 -0.24 41.13
CA ARG A 878 11.31 -1.35 41.27
C ARG A 878 10.92 -2.57 40.45
N TRP A 879 9.62 -2.86 40.33
CA TRP A 879 9.11 -3.90 39.44
C TRP A 879 9.27 -3.52 37.97
N ARG A 880 9.01 -2.26 37.56
CA ARG A 880 9.22 -1.78 36.18
C ARG A 880 10.68 -1.96 35.73
N GLU A 881 11.63 -1.51 36.56
CA GLU A 881 13.06 -1.66 36.29
C GLU A 881 13.48 -3.13 36.20
N ALA A 882 12.97 -3.99 37.11
CA ALA A 882 13.27 -5.42 37.10
C ALA A 882 12.80 -6.10 35.80
N PHE A 883 11.58 -5.82 35.34
CA PHE A 883 11.06 -6.38 34.09
C PHE A 883 11.84 -5.93 32.86
N GLN A 884 12.26 -4.66 32.80
CA GLN A 884 13.09 -4.18 31.70
C GLN A 884 14.42 -4.95 31.60
N VAL A 885 15.09 -5.17 32.74
CA VAL A 885 16.35 -5.93 32.78
C VAL A 885 16.12 -7.42 32.50
N TRP A 886 15.05 -8.01 33.04
CA TRP A 886 14.74 -9.42 32.86
C TRP A 886 14.23 -9.80 31.48
N SER A 887 13.94 -8.80 30.64
CA SER A 887 13.61 -8.94 29.22
C SER A 887 14.84 -8.99 28.31
N GLN A 888 16.06 -8.78 28.84
CA GLN A 888 17.30 -8.85 28.06
C GLN A 888 17.71 -10.28 27.72
N GLU A 889 18.32 -10.48 26.53
CA GLU A 889 18.82 -11.77 26.05
C GLU A 889 19.71 -12.47 27.12
N GLY A 890 19.42 -13.74 27.40
CA GLY A 890 20.14 -14.57 28.39
C GLY A 890 19.51 -14.61 29.79
N LEU A 891 18.68 -13.63 30.17
CA LEU A 891 17.97 -13.61 31.46
C LEU A 891 16.50 -14.02 31.36
N VAL A 892 15.85 -13.80 30.20
CA VAL A 892 14.41 -14.04 29.95
C VAL A 892 13.93 -15.41 30.43
N LEU A 893 14.61 -16.49 30.05
CA LEU A 893 14.21 -17.85 30.42
C LEU A 893 14.33 -18.14 31.92
N ARG A 894 15.37 -17.59 32.56
CA ARG A 894 15.63 -17.79 33.99
C ARG A 894 14.68 -16.95 34.83
N SER A 895 14.46 -15.69 34.45
CA SER A 895 13.50 -14.81 35.10
C SER A 895 12.08 -15.36 34.98
N TRP A 896 11.69 -15.88 33.80
CA TRP A 896 10.38 -16.49 33.59
C TRP A 896 10.16 -17.72 34.49
N ARG A 897 11.12 -18.63 34.56
CA ARG A 897 11.01 -19.87 35.34
C ARG A 897 10.70 -19.66 36.82
N TYR A 898 11.19 -18.57 37.41
CA TYR A 898 11.04 -18.29 38.84
C TYR A 898 10.06 -17.13 39.12
N GLY A 899 9.94 -16.17 38.21
CA GLY A 899 9.06 -15.01 38.33
C GLY A 899 7.62 -15.29 37.93
N ALA A 900 7.35 -16.15 36.94
CA ALA A 900 5.99 -16.35 36.44
C ALA A 900 4.96 -16.77 37.52
N PRO A 901 5.27 -17.70 38.45
CA PRO A 901 4.33 -18.04 39.54
C PRO A 901 4.06 -16.86 40.49
N LEU A 902 5.04 -15.98 40.70
CA LEU A 902 4.91 -14.81 41.57
C LEU A 902 4.02 -13.73 40.95
N ILE A 903 4.16 -13.49 39.65
CA ILE A 903 3.35 -12.49 38.93
C ILE A 903 1.91 -12.95 38.78
N GLN A 904 1.67 -14.26 38.74
CA GLN A 904 0.31 -14.80 38.75
C GLN A 904 -0.47 -14.39 40.03
N GLU A 905 0.20 -14.15 41.14
CA GLU A 905 -0.43 -13.71 42.40
C GLU A 905 -0.50 -12.17 42.54
N MET A 906 0.01 -11.41 41.55
CA MET A 906 0.02 -9.95 41.58
C MET A 906 -1.42 -9.39 41.47
N PRO A 907 -1.80 -8.42 42.32
CA PRO A 907 -3.08 -7.71 42.23
C PRO A 907 -3.26 -6.96 40.90
N ASP A 908 -4.51 -6.90 40.42
CA ASP A 908 -4.87 -6.31 39.12
C ASP A 908 -4.60 -4.79 39.05
N ASP A 909 -4.73 -4.06 40.16
CA ASP A 909 -4.45 -2.62 40.29
C ASP A 909 -2.96 -2.32 40.10
N VAL A 910 -2.08 -3.14 40.67
CA VAL A 910 -0.63 -3.01 40.47
C VAL A 910 -0.26 -3.35 39.03
N LEU A 911 -0.85 -4.42 38.48
CA LEU A 911 -0.56 -4.90 37.13
C LEU A 911 -0.98 -3.89 36.06
N GLN A 912 -2.05 -3.13 36.29
CA GLN A 912 -2.51 -2.04 35.42
C GLN A 912 -1.48 -0.90 35.34
N GLU A 913 -0.81 -0.57 36.43
CA GLU A 913 0.14 0.55 36.47
C GLU A 913 1.52 0.23 35.89
N ILE A 914 1.92 -1.05 35.91
CA ILE A 914 3.18 -1.54 35.33
C ILE A 914 2.98 -2.32 34.03
N LEU A 915 1.80 -2.16 33.42
CA LEU A 915 1.29 -2.95 32.32
C LEU A 915 2.25 -3.00 31.12
N HIS A 916 2.88 -1.88 30.78
CA HIS A 916 3.82 -1.79 29.67
C HIS A 916 5.05 -2.68 29.89
N SER A 917 5.69 -2.59 31.05
CA SER A 917 6.88 -3.37 31.39
C SER A 917 6.60 -4.87 31.45
N VAL A 918 5.42 -5.25 31.97
CA VAL A 918 4.99 -6.66 32.00
C VAL A 918 4.68 -7.17 30.60
N SER A 919 4.01 -6.38 29.76
CA SER A 919 3.66 -6.76 28.39
C SER A 919 4.91 -6.94 27.52
N TRP A 920 5.91 -6.06 27.69
CA TRP A 920 7.20 -6.20 27.03
C TRP A 920 7.90 -7.49 27.43
N TRP A 921 7.95 -7.80 28.72
CA TRP A 921 8.53 -9.04 29.21
C TRP A 921 7.78 -10.29 28.69
N LEU A 922 6.45 -10.26 28.65
CA LEU A 922 5.63 -11.34 28.08
C LEU A 922 5.90 -11.56 26.59
N ARG A 923 6.11 -10.48 25.82
CA ARG A 923 6.46 -10.56 24.40
C ARG A 923 7.79 -11.29 24.20
N GLU A 924 8.85 -10.86 24.88
CA GLU A 924 10.18 -11.47 24.77
C GLU A 924 10.17 -12.95 25.22
N VAL A 925 9.40 -13.28 26.26
CA VAL A 925 9.22 -14.67 26.70
C VAL A 925 8.47 -15.50 25.65
N SER A 926 7.47 -14.92 24.97
CA SER A 926 6.63 -15.65 24.01
C SER A 926 7.43 -16.22 22.82
N GLU A 927 8.55 -15.58 22.48
CA GLU A 927 9.44 -16.02 21.41
C GLU A 927 10.28 -17.25 21.80
N THR A 928 10.44 -17.55 23.09
CA THR A 928 11.42 -18.52 23.62
C THR A 928 10.88 -19.52 24.64
N ILE A 929 9.56 -19.55 24.91
CA ILE A 929 8.98 -20.28 26.07
C ILE A 929 9.12 -21.81 26.04
N GLU A 930 9.64 -22.40 27.13
CA GLU A 930 9.71 -23.86 27.35
C GLU A 930 8.84 -24.38 28.51
N LYS A 931 8.49 -23.55 29.51
CA LYS A 931 7.73 -23.91 30.72
C LYS A 931 6.71 -22.84 31.11
N HIS A 932 5.67 -23.21 31.85
CA HIS A 932 4.60 -22.31 32.35
C HIS A 932 3.75 -21.63 31.25
N GLN A 933 3.52 -22.31 30.12
CA GLN A 933 2.65 -21.82 29.04
C GLN A 933 1.22 -21.48 29.52
N ASP A 934 0.67 -22.26 30.45
CA ASP A 934 -0.65 -21.99 31.03
C ASP A 934 -0.68 -20.67 31.82
N ILE A 935 0.43 -20.33 32.49
CA ILE A 935 0.57 -19.08 33.24
C ILE A 935 0.67 -17.90 32.27
N LEU A 936 1.41 -18.05 31.16
CA LEU A 936 1.48 -17.05 30.09
C LEU A 936 0.09 -16.73 29.55
N LEU A 937 -0.68 -17.76 29.15
CA LEU A 937 -2.02 -17.59 28.60
C LEU A 937 -2.99 -16.97 29.62
N ASN A 938 -2.87 -17.33 30.90
CA ASN A 938 -3.70 -16.75 31.96
C ASN A 938 -3.34 -15.26 32.20
N LEU A 939 -2.05 -14.91 32.26
CA LEU A 939 -1.62 -13.52 32.38
C LEU A 939 -2.05 -12.68 31.18
N CYS A 940 -1.93 -13.19 29.94
CA CYS A 940 -2.45 -12.51 28.76
C CYS A 940 -3.97 -12.28 28.86
N LYS A 941 -4.74 -13.28 29.30
CA LYS A 941 -6.19 -13.11 29.52
C LYS A 941 -6.52 -12.08 30.60
N ARG A 942 -5.77 -12.07 31.71
CA ARG A 942 -5.93 -11.09 32.79
C ARG A 942 -5.64 -9.68 32.29
N ILE A 943 -4.50 -9.48 31.61
CA ILE A 943 -4.12 -8.20 30.99
C ILE A 943 -5.18 -7.73 30.00
N LEU A 944 -5.69 -8.61 29.15
CA LEU A 944 -6.75 -8.27 28.20
C LEU A 944 -8.07 -7.90 28.90
N ASN A 945 -8.34 -8.41 30.10
CA ASN A 945 -9.58 -8.14 30.85
C ASN A 945 -9.48 -6.94 31.80
N LEU A 946 -8.28 -6.39 32.03
CA LEU A 946 -8.15 -5.17 32.82
C LEU A 946 -8.88 -4.01 32.13
N PRO A 947 -9.57 -3.15 32.89
CA PRO A 947 -10.13 -1.92 32.34
C PRO A 947 -8.94 -1.09 31.83
N LEU A 948 -8.79 -1.04 30.51
CA LEU A 948 -7.83 -0.13 29.90
C LEU A 948 -8.32 1.28 30.24
N GLU A 949 -7.68 1.94 31.20
CA GLU A 949 -7.81 3.37 31.36
C GLU A 949 -7.48 4.02 30.01
N ALA A 950 -8.26 5.03 29.63
CA ALA A 950 -7.97 5.82 28.44
C ALA A 950 -6.56 6.41 28.64
N GLY A 951 -5.55 5.82 27.99
CA GLY A 951 -4.14 6.13 28.22
C GLY A 951 -3.16 4.96 28.19
N SER A 952 -3.60 3.72 28.44
CA SER A 952 -2.69 2.57 28.35
C SER A 952 -2.45 2.18 26.90
N ASN A 953 -1.23 2.36 26.40
CA ASN A 953 -0.71 2.06 25.04
C ASN A 953 -0.83 0.58 24.57
N ILE A 954 -1.95 -0.12 24.83
CA ILE A 954 -2.26 -1.46 24.33
C ILE A 954 -3.32 -1.38 23.23
N ILE A 955 -2.98 -1.87 22.04
CA ILE A 955 -3.91 -2.00 20.91
C ILE A 955 -4.56 -3.39 21.00
N ARG A 956 -5.89 -3.45 21.20
CA ARG A 956 -6.67 -4.65 20.86
C ARG A 956 -6.85 -4.68 19.33
N GLU A 957 -5.96 -5.36 18.61
CA GLU A 957 -6.30 -5.81 17.27
C GLU A 957 -7.23 -7.02 17.41
N GLU A 958 -8.52 -6.86 17.09
CA GLU A 958 -9.41 -7.99 16.83
C GLU A 958 -8.98 -8.69 15.52
N LYS A 959 -7.89 -9.46 15.60
CA LYS A 959 -7.64 -10.57 14.67
C LYS A 959 -8.02 -11.84 15.41
N SER A 960 -8.98 -12.53 14.82
CA SER A 960 -9.55 -13.81 15.24
C SER A 960 -8.52 -14.78 15.83
N LEU A 961 -8.85 -15.33 17.00
CA LEU A 961 -8.39 -16.65 17.46
C LEU A 961 -8.69 -17.74 16.43
#